data_AF-A0AAE3VMI4-F1
#
_entry.id   AF-A0AAE3VMI4-F1
#
_cell.length_a   1.000
_cell.length_b   1.000
_cell.length_c   1.000
_cell.angle_alpha   90.00
_cell.angle_beta   90.00
_cell.angle_gamma   90.00
#
_symmetry.space_group_name_H-M   'P 1'
#
loop_
_entity.id
_entity.type
_entity.pdbx_description
1 polymer ?
#
loop_
_entity_poly.entity_id
_entity_poly.type
_entity_poly.pdbx_seq_one_letter_code
_entity_poly.pdbx_strand_id
1 'polypeptide(L)'
;MSSRVTFDDAEIAKHTDFNEIGLFAQEQVDDLVADAIGYPAHWAAFTVAKASAQEVTVSRGRYLNGRVVYSQDAPITINLQLHIPVAPSDQRWVALILRGEEVTETETRPFQTSEDPETSEVVMRSTPKRIRRRVNVIVQAGELNPTPVKPVVAETDACIAYVRLHATGIPDTGGIEPGTSTRVKSLYEVEGRLAALEVDLDALFLRTATIETQITNINDRLTEIPRPSVIRQMQRDLGAARLLLDLPDNQRAYAFDNGLLPDQWDNGHPDWLARVSEGVRYPFAATAQARLEVQAEDSPYIMWSDRRMVPVYDEVTRIANYAASGTLNISQLVHTETTLVRKEASRIRVTYGPTMQVCENGAGWSALADAQIGTMLRNNGETFEVVSYNGDWAGLPDHSLYGVRQIRYEIVNEPYWEYKTEEVGINGSVYAQTFLVAQPMMMTSLDLQFARIGLDGDVHVFIVETTGSAAPSPTRMLAQGILPRASLTEGWNRVALPLTMLEAGRRYAFVTVTTGNHAVSVSTGNAYTGGSLFKLTDGAYAQGDLDQDFVFAINGARFRSPRTTVPFRALTLADGMTEIDLLYSGWEPGGTGLEWEIRPAGSTTWTVLEDGDPATNPLVGLPASVELRLVMIGTSDLAPMIQLDEWATSTVSRNRSDMRAVTDAFDFGISSSSIVTQYTVDAFDEARHTFTPAIMVGGATVLPSTTEVTVDPNRPSRRTYLSTYSLGAATTSARMRFASTTDNVVVVPFLQDAFIAAL
;
A
#
# COMPACT_ATOMS: atom_id res chain seq x y z
N MET A 1 -79.12 24.87 -22.28
CA MET A 1 -80.14 24.10 -21.54
C MET A 1 -80.02 22.68 -21.99
N SER A 2 -79.75 21.76 -21.05
CA SER A 2 -79.64 20.32 -21.30
C SER A 2 -81.00 19.65 -21.47
N SER A 3 -82.05 20.22 -20.84
CA SER A 3 -83.44 19.75 -20.90
C SER A 3 -84.39 20.88 -21.29
N ARG A 4 -85.46 20.57 -22.04
CA ARG A 4 -86.54 21.51 -22.38
C ARG A 4 -87.90 20.80 -22.30
N VAL A 5 -88.91 21.50 -21.81
CA VAL A 5 -90.31 21.06 -21.89
C VAL A 5 -90.87 21.48 -23.25
N THR A 6 -91.54 20.57 -23.95
CA THR A 6 -92.20 20.82 -25.24
C THR A 6 -93.70 20.58 -25.11
N PHE A 7 -94.52 21.38 -25.77
CA PHE A 7 -95.98 21.22 -25.81
C PHE A 7 -96.45 20.98 -27.24
N ASP A 8 -97.45 20.12 -27.42
CA ASP A 8 -98.18 19.94 -28.69
C ASP A 8 -99.50 20.74 -28.72
N ASP A 9 -100.04 21.05 -29.90
CA ASP A 9 -101.17 21.99 -30.08
C ASP A 9 -102.47 21.51 -29.41
N ALA A 10 -102.66 20.20 -29.22
CA ALA A 10 -103.84 19.61 -28.59
C ALA A 10 -103.58 19.06 -27.17
N GLU A 11 -102.40 19.31 -26.60
CA GLU A 11 -101.99 18.79 -25.30
C GLU A 11 -102.60 19.59 -24.14
N ILE A 12 -103.12 18.90 -23.12
CA ILE A 12 -103.56 19.52 -21.87
C ILE A 12 -102.36 19.58 -20.91
N ALA A 13 -101.73 20.75 -20.82
CA ALA A 13 -100.61 20.98 -19.92
C ALA A 13 -101.01 20.80 -18.45
N LYS A 14 -100.16 20.10 -17.69
CA LYS A 14 -100.32 19.90 -16.25
C LYS A 14 -99.49 20.92 -15.48
N HIS A 15 -99.78 21.07 -14.19
CA HIS A 15 -99.00 21.95 -13.31
C HIS A 15 -97.51 21.57 -13.24
N THR A 16 -97.17 20.31 -13.53
CA THR A 16 -95.82 19.75 -13.43
C THR A 16 -94.96 20.34 -14.53
N ASP A 17 -95.53 20.46 -15.72
CA ASP A 17 -94.83 20.88 -16.92
C ASP A 17 -94.38 22.35 -16.79
N PHE A 18 -95.22 23.19 -16.16
CA PHE A 18 -94.85 24.58 -15.84
C PHE A 18 -93.82 24.71 -14.72
N ASN A 19 -93.85 23.82 -13.72
CA ASN A 19 -92.83 23.78 -12.67
C ASN A 19 -91.47 23.33 -13.25
N GLU A 20 -91.49 22.33 -14.13
CA GLU A 20 -90.29 21.77 -14.78
C GLU A 20 -89.57 22.80 -15.64
N ILE A 21 -90.27 23.71 -16.33
CA ILE A 21 -89.64 24.83 -17.06
C ILE A 21 -88.73 25.65 -16.15
N GLY A 22 -89.20 25.99 -14.95
CA GLY A 22 -88.41 26.75 -13.97
C GLY A 22 -87.28 25.95 -13.36
N LEU A 23 -87.54 24.67 -13.03
CA LEU A 23 -86.56 23.77 -12.44
C LEU A 23 -85.39 23.48 -13.40
N PHE A 24 -85.66 23.16 -14.66
CA PHE A 24 -84.62 22.89 -15.65
C PHE A 24 -83.75 24.11 -15.95
N ALA A 25 -84.35 25.32 -15.95
CA ALA A 25 -83.58 26.55 -16.10
C ALA A 25 -82.69 26.81 -14.88
N GLN A 26 -83.18 26.57 -13.67
CA GLN A 26 -82.42 26.72 -12.45
C GLN A 26 -81.28 25.69 -12.34
N GLU A 27 -81.57 24.41 -12.63
CA GLU A 27 -80.60 23.33 -12.62
C GLU A 27 -79.46 23.60 -13.61
N GLN A 28 -79.77 24.07 -14.82
CA GLN A 28 -78.72 24.36 -15.78
C GLN A 28 -77.81 25.54 -15.38
N VAL A 29 -78.37 26.53 -14.68
CA VAL A 29 -77.55 27.64 -14.14
C VAL A 29 -76.68 27.15 -12.98
N ASP A 30 -77.21 26.28 -12.12
CA ASP A 30 -76.44 25.66 -11.05
C ASP A 30 -75.29 24.81 -11.62
N ASP A 31 -75.55 23.99 -12.63
CA ASP A 31 -74.53 23.16 -13.29
C ASP A 31 -73.46 24.02 -13.98
N LEU A 32 -73.86 25.10 -14.65
CA LEU A 32 -72.90 26.05 -15.24
C LEU A 32 -71.99 26.68 -14.18
N VAL A 33 -72.54 27.03 -13.01
CA VAL A 33 -71.75 27.56 -11.89
C VAL A 33 -70.83 26.48 -11.31
N ALA A 34 -71.30 25.23 -11.20
CA ALA A 34 -70.50 24.10 -10.74
C ALA A 34 -69.28 23.87 -11.66
N ASP A 35 -69.52 23.81 -12.96
CA ASP A 35 -68.49 23.46 -13.95
C ASP A 35 -67.51 24.60 -14.21
N ALA A 36 -68.00 25.86 -14.29
CA ALA A 36 -67.18 27.00 -14.65
C ALA A 36 -66.50 27.69 -13.46
N ILE A 37 -67.08 27.60 -12.26
CA ILE A 37 -66.60 28.30 -11.07
C ILE A 37 -66.18 27.30 -9.97
N GLY A 38 -67.03 26.34 -9.63
CA GLY A 38 -66.69 25.20 -8.76
C GLY A 38 -66.25 25.53 -7.32
N TYR A 39 -66.48 26.74 -6.82
CA TYR A 39 -66.06 27.14 -5.48
C TYR A 39 -66.89 26.42 -4.39
N PRO A 40 -66.28 25.78 -3.38
CA PRO A 40 -67.00 25.01 -2.37
C PRO A 40 -67.85 25.92 -1.46
N ALA A 41 -67.27 26.96 -0.87
CA ALA A 41 -67.99 27.99 -0.12
C ALA A 41 -67.29 29.34 -0.25
N HIS A 42 -67.75 30.19 -1.17
CA HIS A 42 -67.13 31.48 -1.46
C HIS A 42 -68.16 32.60 -1.59
N TRP A 43 -67.72 33.85 -1.42
CA TRP A 43 -68.58 35.01 -1.48
C TRP A 43 -68.12 36.02 -2.54
N ALA A 44 -69.09 36.75 -3.10
CA ALA A 44 -68.87 37.80 -4.07
C ALA A 44 -69.69 39.06 -3.74
N ALA A 45 -69.09 40.23 -3.99
CA ALA A 45 -69.70 41.56 -3.88
C ALA A 45 -70.18 42.02 -2.49
N PHE A 46 -70.04 41.21 -1.44
CA PHE A 46 -70.36 41.64 -0.08
C PHE A 46 -69.37 42.68 0.45
N THR A 47 -69.91 43.65 1.18
CA THR A 47 -69.17 44.60 1.99
C THR A 47 -69.82 44.68 3.38
N VAL A 48 -69.00 44.81 4.41
CA VAL A 48 -69.44 44.93 5.81
C VAL A 48 -69.04 46.30 6.32
N ALA A 49 -70.00 47.06 6.83
CA ALA A 49 -69.79 48.39 7.37
C ALA A 49 -70.41 48.52 8.77
N LYS A 50 -69.82 49.37 9.60
CA LYS A 50 -70.38 49.71 10.92
C LYS A 50 -71.63 50.59 10.74
N ALA A 51 -72.76 50.16 11.32
CA ALA A 51 -74.01 50.93 11.32
C ALA A 51 -74.17 51.74 12.61
N SER A 52 -73.81 51.13 13.75
CA SER A 52 -73.78 51.76 15.07
C SER A 52 -72.69 51.10 15.94
N ALA A 53 -72.58 51.46 17.22
CA ALA A 53 -71.66 50.78 18.14
C ALA A 53 -71.97 49.28 18.32
N GLN A 54 -73.21 48.87 18.06
CA GLN A 54 -73.71 47.52 18.33
C GLN A 54 -74.12 46.77 17.06
N GLU A 55 -74.14 47.44 15.90
CA GLU A 55 -74.72 46.89 14.68
C GLU A 55 -73.77 47.04 13.49
N VAL A 56 -73.73 46.00 12.65
CA VAL A 56 -73.05 45.98 11.36
C VAL A 56 -74.06 45.79 10.23
N THR A 57 -73.86 46.50 9.12
CA THR A 57 -74.65 46.32 7.90
C THR A 57 -73.84 45.51 6.90
N VAL A 58 -74.42 44.40 6.44
CA VAL A 58 -73.92 43.59 5.33
C VAL A 58 -74.66 44.01 4.07
N SER A 59 -73.92 44.41 3.04
CA SER A 59 -74.51 44.88 1.77
C SER A 59 -75.07 43.73 0.92
N ARG A 60 -75.66 44.08 -0.23
CA ARG A 60 -76.09 43.10 -1.22
C ARG A 60 -74.90 42.29 -1.74
N GLY A 61 -75.09 41.00 -1.98
CA GLY A 61 -74.01 40.12 -2.42
C GLY A 61 -74.50 38.74 -2.82
N ARG A 62 -73.55 37.88 -3.18
CA ARG A 62 -73.83 36.48 -3.58
C ARG A 62 -72.95 35.52 -2.80
N TYR A 63 -73.55 34.44 -2.32
CA TYR A 63 -72.87 33.33 -1.70
C TYR A 63 -72.94 32.13 -2.64
N LEU A 64 -71.78 31.59 -2.99
CA LEU A 64 -71.64 30.39 -3.81
C LEU A 64 -71.32 29.23 -2.88
N ASN A 65 -72.15 28.19 -2.92
CA ASN A 65 -71.95 26.95 -2.19
C ASN A 65 -71.98 25.78 -3.16
N GLY A 66 -70.82 25.42 -3.70
CA GLY A 66 -70.69 24.48 -4.81
C GLY A 66 -71.45 24.99 -6.02
N ARG A 67 -72.46 24.21 -6.45
CA ARG A 67 -73.32 24.55 -7.60
C ARG A 67 -74.37 25.62 -7.31
N VAL A 68 -74.73 25.81 -6.04
CA VAL A 68 -75.90 26.64 -5.66
C VAL A 68 -75.47 28.08 -5.37
N VAL A 69 -76.16 29.03 -6.00
CA VAL A 69 -76.00 30.47 -5.73
C VAL A 69 -77.15 30.99 -4.86
N TYR A 70 -76.80 31.58 -3.72
CA TYR A 70 -77.71 32.32 -2.85
C TYR A 70 -77.49 33.81 -3.03
N SER A 71 -78.56 34.58 -3.17
CA SER A 71 -78.48 36.04 -3.32
C SER A 71 -79.01 36.78 -2.10
N GLN A 72 -78.34 37.88 -1.79
CA GLN A 72 -78.82 38.87 -0.84
C GLN A 72 -79.11 40.16 -1.59
N ASP A 73 -80.39 40.47 -1.78
CA ASP A 73 -80.80 41.56 -2.68
C ASP A 73 -80.93 42.92 -1.97
N ALA A 74 -81.11 42.89 -0.64
CA ALA A 74 -81.17 44.09 0.20
C ALA A 74 -80.16 43.99 1.36
N PRO A 75 -79.58 45.11 1.85
CA PRO A 75 -78.69 45.08 3.00
C PRO A 75 -79.37 44.50 4.25
N ILE A 76 -78.64 43.72 5.04
CA ILE A 76 -79.10 43.20 6.34
C ILE A 76 -78.30 43.87 7.44
N THR A 77 -78.99 44.33 8.48
CA THR A 77 -78.37 44.80 9.72
C THR A 77 -78.31 43.65 10.72
N ILE A 78 -77.11 43.36 11.22
CA ILE A 78 -76.86 42.33 12.23
C ILE A 78 -76.54 43.02 13.54
N ASN A 79 -77.29 42.68 14.57
CA ASN A 79 -77.07 43.18 15.92
C ASN A 79 -76.08 42.28 16.67
N LEU A 80 -74.97 42.85 17.12
CA LEU A 80 -73.88 42.18 17.83
C LEU A 80 -73.91 42.44 19.35
N GLN A 81 -74.97 43.06 19.87
CA GLN A 81 -75.07 43.45 21.29
C GLN A 81 -74.83 42.28 22.25
N LEU A 82 -75.33 41.09 21.92
CA LEU A 82 -75.18 39.88 22.73
C LEU A 82 -73.73 39.36 22.78
N HIS A 83 -72.84 39.86 21.92
CA HIS A 83 -71.45 39.42 21.81
C HIS A 83 -70.44 40.43 22.35
N ILE A 84 -70.89 41.59 22.83
CA ILE A 84 -70.03 42.63 23.40
C ILE A 84 -69.47 42.18 24.76
N PRO A 85 -68.15 42.27 24.98
CA PRO A 85 -67.53 42.00 26.28
C PRO A 85 -68.08 42.91 27.39
N VAL A 86 -68.33 42.34 28.58
CA VAL A 86 -68.79 43.11 29.75
C VAL A 86 -67.61 43.77 30.49
N ALA A 87 -66.43 43.15 30.47
CA ALA A 87 -65.24 43.65 31.14
C ALA A 87 -64.48 44.68 30.26
N PRO A 88 -64.09 45.86 30.79
CA PRO A 88 -63.41 46.91 30.01
C PRO A 88 -62.06 46.52 29.38
N SER A 89 -61.36 45.54 29.96
CA SER A 89 -60.08 45.02 29.47
C SER A 89 -60.22 44.01 28.34
N ASP A 90 -61.41 43.42 28.17
CA ASP A 90 -61.60 42.27 27.32
C ASP A 90 -62.10 42.69 25.94
N GLN A 91 -61.63 41.97 24.94
CA GLN A 91 -62.01 42.16 23.55
C GLN A 91 -62.33 40.80 22.93
N ARG A 92 -63.06 40.80 21.81
CA ARG A 92 -63.44 39.56 21.11
C ARG A 92 -63.50 39.77 19.61
N TRP A 93 -63.00 38.80 18.84
CA TRP A 93 -63.29 38.73 17.40
C TRP A 93 -64.54 37.91 17.14
N VAL A 94 -65.34 38.37 16.20
CA VAL A 94 -66.56 37.72 15.74
C VAL A 94 -66.48 37.54 14.23
N ALA A 95 -66.63 36.32 13.75
CA ALA A 95 -66.73 36.03 12.33
C ALA A 95 -68.19 36.12 11.87
N LEU A 96 -68.40 36.80 10.73
CA LEU A 96 -69.66 36.81 10.00
C LEU A 96 -69.59 35.75 8.90
N ILE A 97 -70.38 34.69 9.06
CA ILE A 97 -70.34 33.50 8.20
C ILE A 97 -71.65 33.42 7.41
N LEU A 98 -71.56 33.11 6.12
CA LEU A 98 -72.71 32.96 5.25
C LEU A 98 -73.30 31.54 5.34
N ARG A 99 -74.63 31.47 5.28
CA ARG A 99 -75.42 30.26 5.10
C ARG A 99 -76.45 30.46 4.01
N GLY A 100 -76.67 29.42 3.23
CA GLY A 100 -77.76 29.37 2.28
C GLY A 100 -79.05 28.95 2.98
N GLU A 101 -80.16 29.57 2.62
CA GLU A 101 -81.49 29.17 3.03
C GLU A 101 -82.45 29.24 1.84
N GLU A 102 -83.25 28.21 1.64
CA GLU A 102 -84.38 28.26 0.69
C GLU A 102 -85.64 28.66 1.43
N VAL A 103 -86.21 29.80 1.05
CA VAL A 103 -87.45 30.31 1.61
C VAL A 103 -88.56 30.14 0.60
N THR A 104 -89.64 29.49 1.05
CA THR A 104 -90.87 29.40 0.29
C THR A 104 -91.79 30.56 0.65
N GLU A 105 -91.96 31.51 -0.28
CA GLU A 105 -92.93 32.59 -0.16
C GLU A 105 -94.31 32.05 -0.55
N THR A 106 -95.26 32.09 0.40
CA THR A 106 -96.65 31.68 0.18
C THR A 106 -97.53 32.87 -0.19
N GLU A 107 -98.46 32.65 -1.10
CA GLU A 107 -99.51 33.62 -1.43
C GLU A 107 -100.88 32.95 -1.37
N THR A 108 -101.90 33.70 -0.97
CA THR A 108 -103.28 33.21 -1.00
C THR A 108 -103.80 33.21 -2.42
N ARG A 109 -104.26 32.05 -2.91
CA ARG A 109 -104.84 31.89 -4.25
C ARG A 109 -106.19 31.20 -4.21
N PRO A 110 -107.07 31.46 -5.20
CA PRO A 110 -108.31 30.71 -5.37
C PRO A 110 -108.01 29.30 -5.91
N PHE A 111 -108.63 28.28 -5.32
CA PHE A 111 -108.61 26.89 -5.77
C PHE A 111 -110.03 26.40 -6.01
N GLN A 112 -110.18 25.50 -6.98
CA GLN A 112 -111.41 24.74 -7.21
C GLN A 112 -111.42 23.49 -6.30
N THR A 113 -112.58 23.15 -5.73
CA THR A 113 -112.74 22.01 -4.81
C THR A 113 -112.87 20.66 -5.52
N SER A 114 -113.12 20.65 -6.83
CA SER A 114 -113.30 19.45 -7.67
C SER A 114 -112.73 19.69 -9.07
N GLU A 115 -112.34 18.62 -9.78
CA GLU A 115 -111.92 18.67 -11.19
C GLU A 115 -113.11 18.82 -12.16
N ASP A 116 -114.33 18.56 -11.69
CA ASP A 116 -115.56 18.73 -12.44
C ASP A 116 -116.10 20.17 -12.27
N PRO A 117 -116.14 20.99 -13.36
CA PRO A 117 -116.50 22.40 -13.28
C PRO A 117 -117.96 22.66 -12.87
N GLU A 118 -118.86 21.68 -12.97
CA GLU A 118 -120.27 21.87 -12.58
C GLU A 118 -120.49 21.70 -11.07
N THR A 119 -119.55 21.06 -10.35
CA THR A 119 -119.66 20.80 -8.90
C THR A 119 -118.63 21.53 -8.05
N SER A 120 -117.73 22.29 -8.66
CA SER A 120 -116.64 22.96 -7.96
C SER A 120 -117.06 24.32 -7.37
N GLU A 121 -116.69 24.55 -6.11
CA GLU A 121 -116.74 25.88 -5.47
C GLU A 121 -115.32 26.47 -5.40
N VAL A 122 -115.21 27.81 -5.38
CA VAL A 122 -113.92 28.51 -5.28
C VAL A 122 -113.59 28.76 -3.82
N VAL A 123 -112.49 28.17 -3.34
CA VAL A 123 -111.97 28.36 -1.98
C VAL A 123 -110.60 29.02 -2.00
N MET A 124 -110.41 30.02 -1.15
CA MET A 124 -109.11 30.67 -0.99
C MET A 124 -108.23 29.82 -0.07
N ARG A 125 -107.04 29.44 -0.55
CA ARG A 125 -106.05 28.70 0.24
C ARG A 125 -104.68 29.36 0.12
N SER A 126 -103.93 29.39 1.22
CA SER A 126 -102.53 29.79 1.18
C SER A 126 -101.72 28.70 0.49
N THR A 127 -100.95 29.06 -0.54
CA THR A 127 -100.14 28.13 -1.30
C THR A 127 -98.73 28.67 -1.53
N PRO A 128 -97.70 27.81 -1.53
CA PRO A 128 -96.37 28.15 -2.02
C PRO A 128 -96.41 28.77 -3.43
N LYS A 129 -95.69 29.87 -3.66
CA LYS A 129 -95.59 30.52 -4.99
C LYS A 129 -94.19 30.83 -5.47
N ARG A 130 -93.24 31.12 -4.59
CA ARG A 130 -91.85 31.35 -4.99
C ARG A 130 -90.93 30.64 -4.01
N ILE A 131 -89.95 29.92 -4.55
CA ILE A 131 -88.82 29.43 -3.78
C ILE A 131 -87.67 30.39 -4.05
N ARG A 132 -87.08 30.94 -2.99
CA ARG A 132 -85.97 31.89 -3.10
C ARG A 132 -84.78 31.41 -2.28
N ARG A 133 -83.63 31.30 -2.94
CA ARG A 133 -82.35 31.03 -2.31
C ARG A 133 -81.76 32.33 -1.76
N ARG A 134 -81.96 32.56 -0.47
CA ARG A 134 -81.44 33.76 0.23
C ARG A 134 -80.21 33.43 1.05
N VAL A 135 -79.46 34.46 1.38
CA VAL A 135 -78.34 34.36 2.32
C VAL A 135 -78.84 34.65 3.74
N ASN A 136 -78.43 33.81 4.67
CA ASN A 136 -78.51 34.07 6.10
C ASN A 136 -77.09 34.27 6.64
N VAL A 137 -76.92 35.16 7.62
CA VAL A 137 -75.62 35.42 8.23
C VAL A 137 -75.62 34.92 9.66
N ILE A 138 -74.69 34.02 9.96
CA ILE A 138 -74.45 33.50 11.31
C ILE A 138 -73.25 34.20 11.91
N VAL A 139 -73.35 34.45 13.21
CA VAL A 139 -72.33 35.11 14.01
C VAL A 139 -71.60 34.06 14.84
N GLN A 140 -70.31 33.86 14.59
CA GLN A 140 -69.46 32.96 15.38
C GLN A 140 -68.46 33.79 16.20
N ALA A 141 -68.50 33.64 17.52
CA ALA A 141 -67.70 34.45 18.43
C ALA A 141 -66.45 33.68 18.93
N GLY A 142 -65.28 34.35 18.94
CA GLY A 142 -64.00 33.81 19.42
C GLY A 142 -63.88 33.74 20.94
N GLU A 143 -62.69 33.71 21.54
CA GLU A 143 -62.57 33.81 23.00
C GLU A 143 -62.42 35.27 23.48
N LEU A 144 -62.82 35.53 24.72
CA LEU A 144 -62.62 36.83 25.38
C LEU A 144 -61.19 36.91 25.90
N ASN A 145 -60.44 37.92 25.44
CA ASN A 145 -59.03 38.11 25.84
C ASN A 145 -58.63 39.58 25.62
N PRO A 146 -57.73 40.17 26.43
CA PRO A 146 -57.12 41.47 26.13
C PRO A 146 -56.45 41.55 24.74
N THR A 147 -55.94 40.43 24.23
CA THR A 147 -55.42 40.24 22.88
C THR A 147 -56.16 39.08 22.20
N PRO A 148 -57.36 39.30 21.65
CA PRO A 148 -58.19 38.22 21.13
C PRO A 148 -57.66 37.69 19.80
N VAL A 149 -57.77 36.38 19.62
CA VAL A 149 -57.49 35.70 18.35
C VAL A 149 -58.80 35.57 17.55
N LYS A 150 -58.71 35.57 16.22
CA LYS A 150 -59.87 35.34 15.34
C LYS A 150 -60.42 33.92 15.54
N PRO A 151 -61.75 33.72 15.56
CA PRO A 151 -62.33 32.38 15.61
C PRO A 151 -61.93 31.57 14.38
N VAL A 152 -61.70 30.27 14.57
CA VAL A 152 -61.44 29.34 13.47
C VAL A 152 -62.74 29.14 12.67
N VAL A 153 -62.70 29.43 11.38
CA VAL A 153 -63.80 29.18 10.44
C VAL A 153 -63.47 27.91 9.66
N ALA A 154 -64.44 26.99 9.54
CA ALA A 154 -64.25 25.76 8.79
C ALA A 154 -64.01 26.04 7.30
N GLU A 155 -63.24 25.20 6.61
CA GLU A 155 -63.00 25.35 5.17
C GLU A 155 -64.28 25.22 4.31
N THR A 156 -65.33 24.61 4.86
CA THR A 156 -66.66 24.53 4.23
C THR A 156 -67.50 25.80 4.38
N ASP A 157 -66.99 26.82 5.08
CA ASP A 157 -67.73 28.03 5.44
C ASP A 157 -67.13 29.28 4.80
N ALA A 158 -67.98 30.15 4.24
CA ALA A 158 -67.55 31.43 3.71
C ALA A 158 -67.65 32.53 4.79
N CYS A 159 -66.50 33.07 5.18
CA CYS A 159 -66.43 34.21 6.10
C CYS A 159 -66.32 35.52 5.29
N ILE A 160 -67.24 36.47 5.50
CA ILE A 160 -67.21 37.77 4.82
C ILE A 160 -66.34 38.78 5.56
N ALA A 161 -66.33 38.74 6.89
CA ALA A 161 -65.55 39.65 7.71
C ALA A 161 -65.36 39.12 9.13
N TYR A 162 -64.27 39.54 9.74
CA TYR A 162 -64.02 39.48 11.17
C TYR A 162 -64.28 40.86 11.77
N VAL A 163 -65.09 40.94 12.83
CA VAL A 163 -65.43 42.17 13.53
C VAL A 163 -64.87 42.10 14.95
N ARG A 164 -64.09 43.10 15.35
CA ARG A 164 -63.52 43.23 16.71
C ARG A 164 -64.50 44.00 17.59
N LEU A 165 -64.84 43.43 18.74
CA LEU A 165 -65.71 44.03 19.73
C LEU A 165 -64.93 44.40 20.99
N HIS A 166 -65.14 45.62 21.47
CA HIS A 166 -64.69 46.13 22.77
C HIS A 166 -65.89 46.29 23.71
N ALA A 167 -65.66 46.56 25.00
CA ALA A 167 -66.74 46.89 25.94
C ALA A 167 -67.60 48.10 25.52
N THR A 168 -67.06 49.00 24.69
CA THR A 168 -67.79 50.15 24.11
C THR A 168 -68.46 49.85 22.76
N GLY A 169 -68.35 48.62 22.25
CA GLY A 169 -68.87 48.19 20.95
C GLY A 169 -67.79 48.07 19.87
N ILE A 170 -68.20 48.21 18.61
CA ILE A 170 -67.31 48.15 17.44
C ILE A 170 -66.47 49.44 17.37
N PRO A 171 -65.13 49.38 17.29
CA PRO A 171 -64.29 50.58 17.21
C PRO A 171 -64.44 51.27 15.84
N ASP A 172 -64.26 52.60 15.79
CA ASP A 172 -64.46 53.39 14.57
C ASP A 172 -63.42 53.13 13.49
N THR A 173 -62.21 52.72 13.87
CA THR A 173 -61.11 52.39 12.96
C THR A 173 -60.53 51.02 13.31
N GLY A 174 -60.22 50.21 12.28
CA GLY A 174 -59.61 48.88 12.46
C GLY A 174 -60.50 47.82 13.13
N GLY A 175 -61.81 48.08 13.26
CA GLY A 175 -62.76 47.16 13.88
C GLY A 175 -63.34 46.08 12.98
N ILE A 176 -63.16 46.19 11.66
CA ILE A 176 -63.72 45.26 10.66
C ILE A 176 -62.62 44.89 9.68
N GLU A 177 -62.34 43.59 9.56
CA GLU A 177 -61.37 43.04 8.61
C GLU A 177 -62.07 42.10 7.63
N PRO A 178 -61.91 42.27 6.30
CA PRO A 178 -62.57 41.41 5.32
C PRO A 178 -62.01 39.98 5.33
N GLY A 179 -62.88 38.99 5.19
CA GLY A 179 -62.53 37.57 5.05
C GLY A 179 -62.11 37.24 3.62
N THR A 180 -60.91 37.63 3.23
CA THR A 180 -60.44 37.56 1.82
C THR A 180 -60.11 36.15 1.32
N SER A 181 -59.92 35.18 2.22
CA SER A 181 -59.58 33.79 1.87
C SER A 181 -60.68 33.09 1.06
N THR A 182 -61.94 33.39 1.36
CA THR A 182 -63.12 32.80 0.69
C THR A 182 -63.77 33.77 -0.31
N ARG A 183 -63.05 34.80 -0.76
CA ARG A 183 -63.54 35.74 -1.78
C ARG A 183 -63.35 35.14 -3.17
N VAL A 184 -64.40 35.22 -3.99
CA VAL A 184 -64.31 34.88 -5.42
C VAL A 184 -63.34 35.85 -6.13
N LYS A 185 -62.34 35.29 -6.81
CA LYS A 185 -61.40 36.05 -7.66
C LYS A 185 -61.96 36.14 -9.07
N SER A 186 -61.77 37.28 -9.73
CA SER A 186 -62.18 37.42 -11.13
C SER A 186 -61.15 36.79 -12.07
N LEU A 187 -61.57 36.38 -13.27
CA LEU A 187 -60.65 35.84 -14.29
C LEU A 187 -59.52 36.85 -14.63
N TYR A 188 -59.83 38.14 -14.61
CA TYR A 188 -58.85 39.22 -14.81
C TYR A 188 -57.74 39.22 -13.75
N GLU A 189 -58.09 38.98 -12.47
CA GLU A 189 -57.10 38.88 -11.38
C GLU A 189 -56.24 37.60 -11.51
N VAL A 190 -56.78 36.52 -12.09
CA VAL A 190 -56.06 35.27 -12.31
C VAL A 190 -55.07 35.39 -13.48
N GLU A 191 -55.51 35.98 -14.59
CA GLU A 191 -54.69 36.22 -15.79
C GLU A 191 -53.45 37.07 -15.47
N GLY A 192 -53.61 38.15 -14.70
CA GLY A 192 -52.49 38.98 -14.27
C GLY A 192 -51.42 38.24 -13.46
N ARG A 193 -51.79 37.19 -12.71
CA ARG A 193 -50.83 36.36 -11.95
C ARG A 193 -50.10 35.36 -12.84
N LEU A 194 -50.77 34.87 -13.89
CA LEU A 194 -50.16 33.92 -14.83
C LEU A 194 -49.06 34.61 -15.66
N ALA A 195 -49.33 35.82 -16.17
CA ALA A 195 -48.36 36.59 -16.94
C ALA A 195 -47.06 36.89 -16.16
N ALA A 196 -47.15 37.15 -14.85
CA ALA A 196 -45.97 37.35 -14.01
C ALA A 196 -45.11 36.08 -13.89
N LEU A 197 -45.75 34.91 -13.85
CA LEU A 197 -45.08 33.62 -13.68
C LEU A 197 -44.37 33.17 -14.98
N GLU A 198 -44.93 33.53 -16.13
CA GLU A 198 -44.31 33.28 -17.44
C GLU A 198 -43.00 34.06 -17.61
N VAL A 199 -42.94 35.31 -17.15
CA VAL A 199 -41.71 36.13 -17.19
C VAL A 199 -40.58 35.52 -16.35
N ASP A 200 -40.90 34.94 -15.19
CA ASP A 200 -39.91 34.30 -14.32
C ASP A 200 -39.35 33.00 -14.92
N LEU A 201 -40.15 32.26 -15.70
CA LEU A 201 -39.72 31.03 -16.37
C LEU A 201 -38.70 31.30 -17.49
N ASP A 202 -38.89 32.36 -18.28
CA ASP A 202 -37.95 32.75 -19.34
C ASP A 202 -36.55 33.07 -18.77
N ALA A 203 -36.48 33.72 -17.61
CA ALA A 203 -35.22 34.00 -16.93
C ALA A 203 -34.50 32.71 -16.45
N LEU A 204 -35.25 31.66 -16.11
CA LEU A 204 -34.71 30.38 -15.64
C LEU A 204 -34.10 29.57 -16.80
N PHE A 205 -34.74 29.59 -17.97
CA PHE A 205 -34.19 28.94 -19.17
C PHE A 205 -32.86 29.55 -19.61
N LEU A 206 -32.73 30.88 -19.57
CA LEU A 206 -31.49 31.57 -19.93
C LEU A 206 -30.29 31.16 -19.02
N ARG A 207 -30.53 30.97 -17.72
CA ARG A 207 -29.49 30.57 -16.76
C ARG A 207 -29.08 29.10 -16.90
N THR A 208 -29.96 28.25 -17.41
CA THR A 208 -29.67 26.82 -17.58
C THR A 208 -28.72 26.60 -18.77
N ALA A 209 -28.92 27.34 -19.86
CA ALA A 209 -28.05 27.26 -21.04
C ALA A 209 -26.59 27.69 -20.77
N THR A 210 -26.36 28.62 -19.84
CA THR A 210 -25.01 29.07 -19.47
C THR A 210 -24.26 28.06 -18.61
N ILE A 211 -24.95 27.30 -17.75
CA ILE A 211 -24.36 26.24 -16.94
C ILE A 211 -23.81 25.11 -17.82
N GLU A 212 -24.53 24.72 -18.86
CA GLU A 212 -24.11 23.67 -19.80
C GLU A 212 -22.79 24.05 -20.50
N THR A 213 -22.64 25.31 -20.90
CA THR A 213 -21.39 25.82 -21.50
C THR A 213 -20.23 25.83 -20.50
N GLN A 214 -20.48 26.13 -19.23
CA GLN A 214 -19.44 26.12 -18.19
C GLN A 214 -18.96 24.70 -17.86
N ILE A 215 -19.86 23.71 -17.87
CA ILE A 215 -19.51 22.30 -17.63
C ILE A 215 -18.59 21.77 -18.74
N THR A 216 -18.84 22.11 -20.00
CA THR A 216 -17.98 21.72 -21.13
C THR A 216 -16.56 22.28 -20.98
N ASN A 217 -16.43 23.57 -20.63
CA ASN A 217 -15.12 24.20 -20.40
C ASN A 217 -14.35 23.61 -19.20
N ILE A 218 -15.06 23.11 -18.19
CA ILE A 218 -14.44 22.43 -17.04
C ILE A 218 -13.96 21.02 -17.44
N ASN A 219 -14.74 20.30 -18.24
CA ASN A 219 -14.38 18.96 -18.72
C ASN A 219 -13.11 18.98 -19.60
N ASP A 220 -12.99 19.96 -20.50
CA ASP A 220 -11.81 20.12 -21.37
C ASP A 220 -10.54 20.40 -20.56
N ARG A 221 -10.64 21.22 -19.49
CA ARG A 221 -9.52 21.49 -18.57
C ARG A 221 -9.13 20.28 -17.71
N LEU A 222 -10.09 19.42 -17.35
CA LEU A 222 -9.82 18.21 -16.57
C LEU A 222 -9.06 17.15 -17.38
N THR A 223 -9.20 17.12 -18.71
CA THR A 223 -8.43 16.23 -19.58
C THR A 223 -6.98 16.67 -19.82
N GLU A 224 -6.65 17.93 -19.61
CA GLU A 224 -5.29 18.47 -19.78
C GLU A 224 -4.39 18.29 -18.55
N ILE A 225 -4.96 18.05 -17.37
CA ILE A 225 -4.18 17.80 -16.15
C ILE A 225 -3.83 16.31 -16.11
N PRO A 226 -2.55 15.91 -16.30
CA PRO A 226 -2.16 14.52 -16.11
C PRO A 226 -2.51 14.12 -14.67
N ARG A 227 -3.15 12.95 -14.53
CA ARG A 227 -3.60 12.44 -13.22
C ARG A 227 -2.45 12.57 -12.21
N PRO A 228 -2.66 13.17 -11.03
CA PRO A 228 -1.58 13.36 -10.05
C PRO A 228 -0.85 12.07 -9.67
N SER A 229 -1.51 10.90 -9.78
CA SER A 229 -0.89 9.59 -9.60
C SER A 229 0.13 9.25 -10.69
N VAL A 230 -0.12 9.64 -11.95
CA VAL A 230 0.78 9.41 -13.09
C VAL A 230 2.00 10.32 -13.01
N ILE A 231 1.82 11.60 -12.68
CA ILE A 231 2.96 12.52 -12.44
C ILE A 231 3.85 11.99 -11.31
N ARG A 232 3.25 11.48 -10.22
CA ARG A 232 4.00 10.89 -9.10
C ARG A 232 4.68 9.59 -9.45
N GLN A 233 4.08 8.75 -10.29
CA GLN A 233 4.73 7.55 -10.80
C GLN A 233 5.92 7.91 -11.68
N MET A 234 5.76 8.88 -12.58
CA MET A 234 6.87 9.43 -13.38
C MET A 234 7.97 10.04 -12.50
N GLN A 235 7.64 10.69 -11.38
CA GLN A 235 8.64 11.20 -10.43
C GLN A 235 9.41 10.07 -9.74
N ARG A 236 8.75 8.97 -9.37
CA ARG A 236 9.42 7.76 -8.82
C ARG A 236 10.32 7.09 -9.86
N ASP A 237 9.82 6.89 -11.07
CA ASP A 237 10.57 6.27 -12.16
C ASP A 237 11.79 7.14 -12.55
N LEU A 238 11.62 8.46 -12.58
CA LEU A 238 12.71 9.41 -12.78
C LEU A 238 13.70 9.41 -11.61
N GLY A 239 13.22 9.25 -10.38
CA GLY A 239 14.07 9.11 -9.19
C GLY A 239 14.94 7.85 -9.25
N ALA A 240 14.34 6.69 -9.58
CA ALA A 240 15.05 5.44 -9.77
C ALA A 240 16.06 5.49 -10.92
N ALA A 241 15.66 6.07 -12.07
CA ALA A 241 16.57 6.30 -13.19
C ALA A 241 17.71 7.27 -12.87
N ARG A 242 17.51 8.18 -11.90
CA ARG A 242 18.56 9.10 -11.46
C ARG A 242 19.54 8.49 -10.48
N LEU A 243 19.08 7.60 -9.60
CA LEU A 243 19.99 6.80 -8.77
C LEU A 243 20.99 6.04 -9.66
N LEU A 244 20.55 5.58 -10.83
CA LEU A 244 21.41 4.96 -11.84
C LEU A 244 22.40 5.94 -12.52
N LEU A 245 22.09 7.24 -12.58
CA LEU A 245 22.87 8.25 -13.29
C LEU A 245 23.74 9.14 -12.38
N ASP A 246 23.69 8.94 -11.06
CA ASP A 246 24.47 9.65 -10.04
C ASP A 246 24.54 11.18 -10.23
N LEU A 247 23.39 11.83 -10.44
CA LEU A 247 23.33 13.27 -10.65
C LEU A 247 23.55 14.05 -9.33
N PRO A 248 24.05 15.30 -9.35
CA PRO A 248 24.24 16.12 -8.13
C PRO A 248 22.92 16.47 -7.42
N ASP A 249 22.92 16.45 -6.08
CA ASP A 249 21.71 16.58 -5.25
C ASP A 249 21.32 18.03 -4.89
N ASN A 250 22.23 18.99 -5.03
CA ASN A 250 22.11 20.36 -4.46
C ASN A 250 21.14 21.33 -5.18
N GLN A 251 20.24 20.86 -6.05
CA GLN A 251 19.28 21.71 -6.79
C GLN A 251 17.85 21.13 -6.88
N ARG A 252 17.46 20.23 -5.96
CA ARG A 252 16.22 19.45 -6.11
C ARG A 252 15.19 19.77 -5.02
N ALA A 253 13.92 19.85 -5.40
CA ALA A 253 12.80 19.95 -4.47
C ALA A 253 12.31 18.59 -3.92
N TYR A 254 12.95 17.47 -4.27
CA TYR A 254 12.51 16.13 -3.86
C TYR A 254 13.69 15.15 -3.66
N ALA A 255 13.47 14.12 -2.85
CA ALA A 255 14.37 13.00 -2.60
C ALA A 255 13.60 11.67 -2.60
N PHE A 256 14.27 10.59 -3.03
CA PHE A 256 13.73 9.23 -3.09
C PHE A 256 14.78 8.25 -2.57
N ASP A 257 14.36 7.35 -1.69
CA ASP A 257 15.18 6.29 -1.12
C ASP A 257 14.49 4.93 -1.30
N ASN A 258 15.23 3.93 -1.77
CA ASN A 258 14.75 2.57 -1.96
C ASN A 258 15.10 1.61 -0.80
N GLY A 259 15.65 2.12 0.30
CA GLY A 259 15.97 1.36 1.50
C GLY A 259 17.03 0.27 1.32
N LEU A 260 17.87 0.35 0.27
CA LEU A 260 18.92 -0.64 0.02
C LEU A 260 20.21 -0.31 0.78
N LEU A 261 20.59 0.97 0.79
CA LEU A 261 21.80 1.46 1.42
C LEU A 261 21.47 2.31 2.66
N PRO A 262 22.35 2.33 3.66
CA PRO A 262 22.17 3.15 4.87
C PRO A 262 22.60 4.62 4.70
N ASP A 263 22.98 5.04 3.50
CA ASP A 263 23.65 6.30 3.19
C ASP A 263 22.75 7.54 3.27
N GLN A 264 21.43 7.38 3.07
CA GLN A 264 20.46 8.47 3.25
C GLN A 264 19.82 8.47 4.66
N TRP A 265 20.28 7.58 5.54
CA TRP A 265 19.72 7.36 6.87
C TRP A 265 20.68 7.82 7.97
N ASP A 266 20.17 8.64 8.90
CA ASP A 266 20.97 9.14 10.03
C ASP A 266 20.99 8.10 11.15
N ASN A 267 21.80 7.06 10.96
CA ASN A 267 21.95 5.95 11.91
C ASN A 267 22.54 6.37 13.27
N GLY A 268 23.11 7.58 13.36
CA GLY A 268 23.64 8.16 14.60
C GLY A 268 22.60 9.00 15.36
N HIS A 269 21.44 9.27 14.78
CA HIS A 269 20.42 10.11 15.40
C HIS A 269 19.86 9.46 16.68
N PRO A 270 19.62 10.20 17.79
CA PRO A 270 19.11 9.62 19.04
C PRO A 270 17.75 8.92 18.93
N ASP A 271 16.92 9.32 17.96
CA ASP A 271 15.64 8.68 17.64
C ASP A 271 15.77 7.49 16.66
N TRP A 272 16.96 7.19 16.14
CA TRP A 272 17.18 6.07 15.23
C TRP A 272 16.97 4.75 15.95
N LEU A 273 16.03 3.97 15.44
CA LEU A 273 15.59 2.70 15.97
C LEU A 273 15.07 1.84 14.80
N ALA A 274 15.97 1.55 13.87
CA ALA A 274 15.70 0.80 12.66
C ALA A 274 16.97 0.08 12.19
N ARG A 275 16.80 -0.87 11.26
CA ARG A 275 17.89 -1.47 10.49
C ARG A 275 17.60 -1.30 9.00
N VAL A 276 18.64 -1.13 8.19
CA VAL A 276 18.53 -1.11 6.73
C VAL A 276 19.02 -2.46 6.22
N SER A 277 18.14 -3.22 5.57
CA SER A 277 18.45 -4.54 5.00
C SER A 277 17.39 -4.88 3.96
N GLU A 278 17.55 -4.33 2.74
CA GLU A 278 16.53 -4.39 1.68
C GLU A 278 15.15 -3.91 2.14
N GLY A 279 15.09 -2.60 2.40
CA GLY A 279 14.02 -1.92 3.12
C GLY A 279 14.46 -1.52 4.52
N VAL A 280 13.71 -0.58 5.11
CA VAL A 280 13.89 -0.19 6.51
C VAL A 280 13.04 -1.08 7.39
N ARG A 281 13.70 -1.84 8.25
CA ARG A 281 13.10 -2.90 9.07
C ARG A 281 13.20 -2.58 10.56
N TYR A 282 12.40 -3.28 11.33
CA TYR A 282 12.44 -3.24 12.79
C TYR A 282 13.83 -3.64 13.29
N PRO A 283 14.38 -2.93 14.29
CA PRO A 283 15.64 -3.31 14.89
C PRO A 283 15.45 -4.53 15.78
N PHE A 284 16.57 -5.13 16.20
CA PHE A 284 16.55 -6.21 17.16
C PHE A 284 16.47 -5.68 18.59
N ALA A 285 15.59 -6.27 19.40
CA ALA A 285 15.51 -6.03 20.84
C ALA A 285 16.64 -6.74 21.59
N ALA A 286 17.06 -7.90 21.08
CA ALA A 286 18.18 -8.67 21.59
C ALA A 286 18.86 -9.40 20.43
N THR A 287 20.18 -9.47 20.50
CA THR A 287 21.03 -10.22 19.56
C THR A 287 22.10 -10.93 20.37
N ALA A 288 22.33 -12.20 20.06
CA ALA A 288 23.47 -12.96 20.57
C ALA A 288 24.28 -13.46 19.38
N GLN A 289 25.56 -13.12 19.37
CA GLN A 289 26.51 -13.61 18.39
C GLN A 289 27.46 -14.59 19.08
N ALA A 290 27.67 -15.73 18.44
CA ALA A 290 28.60 -16.76 18.88
C ALA A 290 29.39 -17.28 17.68
N ARG A 291 30.61 -17.79 17.94
CA ARG A 291 31.39 -18.48 16.92
C ARG A 291 30.70 -19.79 16.53
N LEU A 292 30.68 -20.10 15.25
CA LEU A 292 30.11 -21.33 14.74
C LEU A 292 31.06 -22.49 15.05
N GLU A 293 30.67 -23.37 15.97
CA GLU A 293 31.52 -24.46 16.46
C GLU A 293 30.77 -25.78 16.48
N VAL A 294 31.45 -26.85 16.07
CA VAL A 294 30.93 -28.21 16.16
C VAL A 294 30.83 -28.65 17.62
N GLN A 295 29.91 -29.58 17.90
CA GLN A 295 29.74 -30.11 19.25
C GLN A 295 30.94 -30.97 19.69
N ALA A 296 31.54 -31.70 18.74
CA ALA A 296 32.69 -32.57 18.97
C ALA A 296 33.63 -32.53 17.74
N GLU A 297 34.80 -31.91 17.90
CA GLU A 297 35.81 -31.79 16.83
C GLU A 297 36.48 -33.14 16.49
N ASP A 298 36.44 -34.11 17.41
CA ASP A 298 37.03 -35.47 17.29
C ASP A 298 36.06 -36.50 16.69
N SER A 299 34.92 -36.07 16.16
CA SER A 299 33.94 -36.96 15.54
C SER A 299 34.56 -37.79 14.40
N PRO A 300 34.34 -39.12 14.35
CA PRO A 300 34.96 -40.00 13.34
C PRO A 300 34.41 -39.78 11.92
N TYR A 301 33.38 -38.95 11.78
CA TYR A 301 32.71 -38.68 10.50
C TYR A 301 33.28 -37.46 9.78
N ILE A 302 34.08 -36.63 10.45
CA ILE A 302 34.64 -35.39 9.90
C ILE A 302 36.17 -35.43 9.90
N MET A 303 36.78 -34.66 9.01
CA MET A 303 38.22 -34.44 8.97
C MET A 303 38.52 -32.95 8.83
N TRP A 304 39.60 -32.52 9.47
CA TRP A 304 40.03 -31.13 9.52
C TRP A 304 41.36 -30.93 8.79
N SER A 305 41.46 -29.82 8.06
CA SER A 305 42.72 -29.32 7.52
C SER A 305 42.68 -27.80 7.52
N ASP A 306 43.55 -27.13 8.28
CA ASP A 306 43.61 -25.66 8.32
C ASP A 306 42.22 -25.00 8.60
N ARG A 307 41.51 -25.49 9.63
CA ARG A 307 40.12 -25.09 9.97
C ARG A 307 39.06 -25.32 8.89
N ARG A 308 39.41 -25.97 7.76
CA ARG A 308 38.45 -26.50 6.79
C ARG A 308 37.97 -27.87 7.23
N MET A 309 36.65 -28.00 7.36
CA MET A 309 35.97 -29.23 7.74
C MET A 309 35.30 -29.86 6.53
N VAL A 310 35.53 -31.15 6.33
CA VAL A 310 34.91 -31.99 5.30
C VAL A 310 34.50 -33.33 5.89
N PRO A 311 33.65 -34.12 5.21
CA PRO A 311 33.46 -35.53 5.56
C PRO A 311 34.77 -36.31 5.53
N VAL A 312 34.88 -37.34 6.35
CA VAL A 312 36.07 -38.20 6.39
C VAL A 312 36.33 -38.85 5.02
N TYR A 313 37.60 -38.84 4.60
CA TYR A 313 38.04 -39.36 3.31
C TYR A 313 39.28 -40.24 3.44
N ASP A 314 39.48 -41.08 2.42
CA ASP A 314 40.74 -41.74 2.13
C ASP A 314 41.40 -41.02 0.96
N GLU A 315 42.72 -40.93 0.96
CA GLU A 315 43.41 -40.25 -0.13
C GLU A 315 43.72 -41.20 -1.29
N VAL A 316 43.51 -40.73 -2.52
CA VAL A 316 43.79 -41.47 -3.75
C VAL A 316 44.55 -40.60 -4.75
N THR A 317 45.51 -41.18 -5.45
CA THR A 317 46.18 -40.50 -6.56
C THR A 317 45.23 -40.33 -7.74
N ARG A 318 45.10 -39.09 -8.24
CA ARG A 318 44.19 -38.72 -9.35
C ARG A 318 44.93 -38.43 -10.64
N ILE A 319 46.07 -37.75 -10.54
CA ILE A 319 46.93 -37.38 -11.67
C ILE A 319 48.35 -37.77 -11.30
N ALA A 320 49.07 -38.45 -12.19
CA ALA A 320 50.46 -38.77 -11.93
C ALA A 320 51.29 -38.84 -13.21
N ASN A 321 52.57 -38.53 -13.07
CA ASN A 321 53.62 -38.87 -14.00
C ASN A 321 54.67 -39.68 -13.24
N TYR A 322 54.74 -40.99 -13.51
CA TYR A 322 55.70 -41.89 -12.86
C TYR A 322 56.96 -42.17 -13.72
N ALA A 323 57.04 -41.60 -14.92
CA ALA A 323 58.11 -41.92 -15.87
C ALA A 323 59.41 -41.17 -15.51
N ALA A 324 60.23 -41.72 -14.62
CA ALA A 324 61.53 -41.14 -14.31
C ALA A 324 62.60 -41.56 -15.34
N SER A 325 63.03 -40.65 -16.22
CA SER A 325 64.06 -40.90 -17.25
C SER A 325 65.19 -39.87 -17.27
N GLY A 326 65.13 -38.84 -16.42
CA GLY A 326 66.17 -37.83 -16.26
C GLY A 326 66.11 -37.12 -14.90
N THR A 327 67.00 -36.14 -14.72
CA THR A 327 67.08 -35.33 -13.49
C THR A 327 67.22 -33.84 -13.84
N LEU A 328 66.54 -32.98 -13.10
CA LEU A 328 66.61 -31.53 -13.25
C LEU A 328 66.99 -30.87 -11.92
N ASN A 329 68.02 -30.03 -11.92
CA ASN A 329 68.32 -29.18 -10.76
C ASN A 329 67.31 -28.03 -10.72
N ILE A 330 66.63 -27.85 -9.58
CA ILE A 330 65.59 -26.82 -9.40
C ILE A 330 66.12 -25.54 -8.74
N SER A 331 67.44 -25.34 -8.78
CA SER A 331 68.16 -24.27 -8.09
C SER A 331 69.09 -23.45 -9.01
N GLN A 332 68.93 -23.57 -10.34
CA GLN A 332 69.86 -23.01 -11.32
C GLN A 332 69.41 -21.66 -11.91
N LEU A 333 68.19 -21.23 -11.61
CA LEU A 333 67.65 -19.96 -12.11
C LEU A 333 68.05 -18.81 -11.17
N VAL A 334 68.27 -17.63 -11.75
CA VAL A 334 68.53 -16.41 -10.96
C VAL A 334 67.40 -16.21 -9.95
N HIS A 335 67.75 -16.02 -8.68
CA HIS A 335 66.80 -15.76 -7.61
C HIS A 335 65.90 -14.59 -8.01
N THR A 336 64.61 -14.88 -8.14
CA THR A 336 63.60 -13.88 -8.51
C THR A 336 62.77 -13.59 -7.28
N GLU A 337 62.60 -12.31 -6.95
CA GLU A 337 61.65 -11.87 -5.94
C GLU A 337 60.29 -11.66 -6.63
N THR A 338 59.25 -12.34 -6.17
CA THR A 338 57.89 -12.24 -6.72
C THR A 338 56.89 -12.44 -5.62
N THR A 339 55.78 -11.70 -5.68
CA THR A 339 54.67 -11.82 -4.73
C THR A 339 53.58 -12.71 -5.34
N LEU A 340 53.20 -13.76 -4.63
CA LEU A 340 51.96 -14.51 -4.93
C LEU A 340 50.80 -13.86 -4.19
N VAL A 341 49.63 -13.89 -4.81
CA VAL A 341 48.37 -13.40 -4.24
C VAL A 341 47.48 -14.61 -3.94
N ARG A 342 47.24 -14.90 -2.66
CA ARG A 342 46.37 -16.01 -2.22
C ARG A 342 44.91 -15.65 -2.40
N LYS A 343 44.13 -16.49 -3.10
CA LYS A 343 42.67 -16.43 -3.08
C LYS A 343 42.12 -17.18 -1.86
N GLU A 344 41.15 -16.58 -1.18
CA GLU A 344 40.43 -17.23 -0.07
C GLU A 344 39.19 -17.97 -0.56
N ALA A 345 38.70 -18.92 0.25
CA ALA A 345 37.43 -19.59 -0.01
C ALA A 345 36.28 -18.57 0.04
N SER A 346 35.33 -18.71 -0.87
CA SER A 346 34.17 -17.81 -0.94
C SER A 346 33.30 -17.86 0.32
N ARG A 347 32.66 -16.73 0.61
CA ARG A 347 31.76 -16.59 1.75
C ARG A 347 30.33 -16.95 1.40
N ILE A 348 29.66 -17.52 2.39
CA ILE A 348 28.27 -17.92 2.34
C ILE A 348 27.61 -17.31 3.58
N ARG A 349 26.57 -16.51 3.35
CA ARG A 349 25.65 -16.07 4.40
C ARG A 349 24.30 -16.72 4.20
N VAL A 350 23.78 -17.32 5.27
CA VAL A 350 22.45 -17.94 5.32
C VAL A 350 21.64 -17.24 6.39
N THR A 351 20.66 -16.45 5.98
CA THR A 351 19.73 -15.79 6.90
C THR A 351 18.38 -16.48 6.83
N TYR A 352 17.84 -16.86 7.98
CA TYR A 352 16.61 -17.64 8.11
C TYR A 352 15.70 -17.07 9.20
N GLY A 353 14.42 -16.89 8.89
CA GLY A 353 13.40 -16.60 9.89
C GLY A 353 12.07 -16.15 9.31
N PRO A 354 10.98 -16.23 10.11
CA PRO A 354 9.63 -15.83 9.67
C PRO A 354 9.51 -14.33 9.32
N THR A 355 10.46 -13.51 9.77
CA THR A 355 10.47 -12.06 9.51
C THR A 355 11.26 -11.65 8.28
N MET A 356 11.90 -12.60 7.60
CA MET A 356 12.74 -12.38 6.42
C MET A 356 11.93 -12.30 5.13
N GLN A 357 10.98 -11.37 5.06
CA GLN A 357 10.17 -11.19 3.86
C GLN A 357 10.95 -10.48 2.74
N VAL A 358 10.81 -11.02 1.51
CA VAL A 358 11.43 -10.48 0.29
C VAL A 358 10.86 -9.09 -0.03
N CYS A 359 11.78 -8.15 -0.24
CA CYS A 359 11.47 -6.80 -0.71
C CYS A 359 11.67 -6.75 -2.22
N GLU A 360 10.72 -6.17 -2.96
CA GLU A 360 10.85 -6.00 -4.42
C GLU A 360 11.98 -5.04 -4.80
N ASN A 361 12.44 -4.20 -3.86
CA ASN A 361 13.58 -3.32 -4.10
C ASN A 361 14.90 -4.07 -4.23
N GLY A 362 14.96 -5.37 -3.91
CA GLY A 362 16.14 -6.19 -4.22
C GLY A 362 16.54 -6.15 -5.70
N ALA A 363 15.60 -5.87 -6.62
CA ALA A 363 15.92 -5.62 -8.03
C ALA A 363 16.82 -4.38 -8.24
N GLY A 364 16.77 -3.41 -7.34
CA GLY A 364 17.59 -2.19 -7.38
C GLY A 364 19.07 -2.43 -7.11
N TRP A 365 19.46 -3.60 -6.59
CA TRP A 365 20.88 -3.98 -6.49
C TRP A 365 21.58 -4.04 -7.84
N SER A 366 20.85 -4.26 -8.94
CA SER A 366 21.44 -4.21 -10.29
C SER A 366 22.04 -2.84 -10.62
N ALA A 367 21.59 -1.77 -9.96
CA ALA A 367 22.11 -0.42 -10.11
C ALA A 367 23.27 -0.10 -9.14
N LEU A 368 23.55 -0.96 -8.15
CA LEU A 368 24.46 -0.72 -7.02
C LEU A 368 25.42 -1.91 -6.77
N ALA A 369 25.74 -2.69 -7.81
CA ALA A 369 26.39 -4.00 -7.69
C ALA A 369 27.68 -4.01 -6.84
N ASP A 370 28.53 -2.98 -6.94
CA ASP A 370 29.79 -2.91 -6.19
C ASP A 370 29.59 -2.64 -4.69
N ALA A 371 28.54 -1.87 -4.33
CA ALA A 371 28.22 -1.57 -2.93
C ALA A 371 27.52 -2.75 -2.22
N GLN A 372 26.95 -3.68 -2.99
CA GLN A 372 26.20 -4.82 -2.50
C GLN A 372 27.08 -5.79 -1.72
N ILE A 373 28.22 -6.21 -2.28
CA ILE A 373 29.11 -7.21 -1.69
C ILE A 373 29.65 -6.73 -0.34
N GLY A 374 30.10 -5.46 -0.27
CA GLY A 374 30.62 -4.85 0.96
C GLY A 374 29.57 -4.60 2.04
N THR A 375 28.28 -4.60 1.68
CA THR A 375 27.17 -4.41 2.64
C THR A 375 26.60 -5.75 3.11
N MET A 376 26.58 -6.78 2.25
CA MET A 376 25.95 -8.08 2.53
C MET A 376 26.86 -9.07 3.26
N LEU A 377 28.15 -9.16 2.89
CA LEU A 377 29.08 -10.18 3.41
C LEU A 377 30.02 -9.66 4.50
N ARG A 378 29.78 -8.44 5.00
CA ARG A 378 30.60 -7.79 6.03
C ARG A 378 30.37 -8.38 7.41
N ASN A 379 31.45 -8.81 8.05
CA ASN A 379 31.50 -9.09 9.47
C ASN A 379 32.20 -7.94 10.21
N ASN A 380 31.81 -7.67 11.45
CA ASN A 380 32.35 -6.59 12.28
C ASN A 380 33.89 -6.68 12.37
N GLY A 381 34.60 -5.72 11.77
CA GLY A 381 36.06 -5.62 11.78
C GLY A 381 36.73 -5.76 10.41
N GLU A 382 36.01 -6.22 9.39
CA GLU A 382 36.54 -6.36 8.04
C GLU A 382 36.14 -5.19 7.13
N THR A 383 37.09 -4.81 6.28
CA THR A 383 36.91 -3.83 5.21
C THR A 383 37.15 -4.56 3.89
N PHE A 384 36.12 -4.62 3.05
CA PHE A 384 36.25 -5.09 1.68
C PHE A 384 36.77 -3.92 0.83
N GLU A 385 37.88 -4.10 0.14
CA GLU A 385 38.35 -3.13 -0.84
C GLU A 385 37.61 -3.38 -2.17
N VAL A 386 37.00 -2.33 -2.72
CA VAL A 386 36.41 -2.39 -4.06
C VAL A 386 37.57 -2.25 -5.06
N VAL A 387 38.16 -3.38 -5.44
CA VAL A 387 39.32 -3.41 -6.35
C VAL A 387 38.85 -3.28 -7.80
N SER A 388 38.54 -2.04 -8.22
CA SER A 388 38.27 -1.59 -9.60
C SER A 388 37.10 -2.22 -10.38
N TYR A 389 36.28 -1.35 -10.96
CA TYR A 389 35.26 -1.68 -11.96
C TYR A 389 35.91 -1.68 -13.36
N ASN A 390 36.11 -2.86 -13.96
CA ASN A 390 36.29 -2.96 -15.42
C ASN A 390 34.92 -3.28 -16.01
N GLY A 391 34.34 -2.30 -16.69
CA GLY A 391 32.96 -2.30 -17.21
C GLY A 391 32.69 -3.26 -18.36
N ASP A 392 33.13 -4.51 -18.27
CA ASP A 392 32.62 -5.60 -19.09
C ASP A 392 31.46 -6.26 -18.34
N TRP A 393 30.25 -5.93 -18.77
CA TRP A 393 28.95 -6.46 -18.37
C TRP A 393 28.76 -7.97 -18.67
N ALA A 394 29.81 -8.77 -18.49
CA ALA A 394 29.84 -10.21 -18.74
C ALA A 394 30.83 -10.99 -17.85
N GLY A 395 31.40 -10.38 -16.80
CA GLY A 395 32.63 -10.92 -16.18
C GLY A 395 32.72 -11.05 -14.66
N LEU A 396 31.69 -10.70 -13.87
CA LEU A 396 31.62 -11.14 -12.47
C LEU A 396 30.70 -12.37 -12.44
N PRO A 397 31.22 -13.60 -12.28
CA PRO A 397 30.40 -14.80 -12.34
C PRO A 397 29.51 -14.85 -11.10
N ASP A 398 28.24 -14.58 -11.34
CA ASP A 398 27.10 -14.93 -10.51
C ASP A 398 27.29 -14.76 -8.99
N HIS A 399 27.02 -13.56 -8.46
CA HIS A 399 26.47 -13.48 -7.11
C HIS A 399 24.97 -13.76 -7.20
N SER A 400 24.56 -15.00 -7.01
CA SER A 400 23.15 -15.36 -7.04
C SER A 400 22.52 -15.12 -5.67
N LEU A 401 21.75 -14.04 -5.55
CA LEU A 401 20.79 -13.88 -4.46
C LEU A 401 19.59 -14.81 -4.72
N TYR A 402 19.48 -15.89 -3.95
CA TYR A 402 18.25 -16.67 -3.90
C TYR A 402 17.48 -16.26 -2.64
N GLY A 403 16.50 -15.38 -2.82
CA GLY A 403 15.56 -14.99 -1.77
C GLY A 403 14.21 -15.63 -2.01
N VAL A 404 13.77 -16.50 -1.09
CA VAL A 404 12.37 -16.93 -1.03
C VAL A 404 11.90 -16.76 0.43
N ARG A 405 10.59 -16.68 0.69
CA ARG A 405 9.89 -15.94 1.77
C ARG A 405 10.49 -15.94 3.19
N GLN A 406 11.29 -16.92 3.59
CA GLN A 406 11.89 -17.03 4.93
C GLN A 406 13.41 -17.24 4.95
N ILE A 407 14.04 -17.48 3.80
CA ILE A 407 15.45 -17.81 3.71
C ILE A 407 16.14 -16.98 2.63
N ARG A 408 17.35 -16.54 2.95
CA ARG A 408 18.22 -15.80 2.06
C ARG A 408 19.59 -16.46 2.02
N TYR A 409 20.03 -16.79 0.81
CA TYR A 409 21.40 -17.19 0.51
C TYR A 409 22.12 -16.04 -0.19
N GLU A 410 23.26 -15.63 0.36
CA GLU A 410 24.18 -14.68 -0.26
C GLU A 410 25.51 -15.40 -0.44
N ILE A 411 25.84 -15.72 -1.69
CA ILE A 411 26.96 -16.60 -2.08
C ILE A 411 27.66 -16.01 -3.30
N VAL A 412 28.98 -16.11 -3.31
CA VAL A 412 29.80 -15.92 -4.51
C VAL A 412 29.97 -17.27 -5.21
N ASN A 413 29.55 -17.40 -6.47
CA ASN A 413 29.49 -18.70 -7.15
C ASN A 413 30.85 -19.27 -7.57
N GLU A 414 31.93 -18.53 -7.40
CA GLU A 414 33.29 -19.06 -7.55
C GLU A 414 33.75 -19.75 -6.25
N PRO A 415 34.47 -20.89 -6.29
CA PRO A 415 35.02 -21.50 -5.07
C PRO A 415 36.07 -20.64 -4.34
N TYR A 416 36.74 -19.75 -5.08
CA TYR A 416 37.79 -18.86 -4.57
C TYR A 416 37.62 -17.44 -5.12
N TRP A 417 37.65 -16.44 -4.25
CA TRP A 417 37.46 -15.03 -4.62
C TRP A 417 38.71 -14.16 -4.45
N GLU A 418 38.73 -13.03 -5.15
CA GLU A 418 39.84 -12.06 -5.18
C GLU A 418 39.65 -10.87 -4.21
N TYR A 419 38.51 -10.78 -3.51
CA TYR A 419 38.22 -9.67 -2.58
C TYR A 419 39.08 -9.64 -1.32
N LYS A 420 39.73 -10.75 -1.00
CA LYS A 420 40.69 -10.84 0.10
C LYS A 420 41.91 -11.59 -0.39
N THR A 421 43.05 -10.89 -0.34
CA THR A 421 44.31 -11.40 -0.85
C THR A 421 45.41 -11.31 0.20
N GLU A 422 46.13 -12.41 0.38
CA GLU A 422 47.37 -12.43 1.16
C GLU A 422 48.55 -12.38 0.20
N GLU A 423 49.44 -11.40 0.38
CA GLU A 423 50.70 -11.31 -0.36
C GLU A 423 51.75 -12.24 0.26
N VAL A 424 52.22 -13.22 -0.50
CA VAL A 424 53.32 -14.10 -0.09
C VAL A 424 54.56 -13.75 -0.90
N GLY A 425 55.53 -13.11 -0.25
CA GLY A 425 56.83 -12.84 -0.84
C GLY A 425 57.64 -14.12 -1.02
N ILE A 426 58.09 -14.38 -2.24
CA ILE A 426 58.93 -15.52 -2.58
C ILE A 426 60.34 -15.05 -2.96
N ASN A 427 61.36 -15.75 -2.48
CA ASN A 427 62.72 -15.63 -2.99
C ASN A 427 63.31 -17.03 -3.29
N GLY A 428 63.71 -17.28 -4.54
CA GLY A 428 64.30 -18.56 -4.94
C GLY A 428 64.35 -18.78 -6.45
N SER A 429 64.86 -19.95 -6.86
CA SER A 429 64.65 -20.45 -8.23
C SER A 429 63.23 -20.98 -8.36
N VAL A 430 62.52 -20.58 -9.43
CA VAL A 430 61.10 -20.88 -9.60
C VAL A 430 60.89 -21.76 -10.84
N TYR A 431 60.33 -22.94 -10.61
CA TYR A 431 59.90 -23.88 -11.65
C TYR A 431 58.42 -24.18 -11.47
N ALA A 432 57.73 -24.52 -12.54
CA ALA A 432 56.31 -24.86 -12.46
C ALA A 432 55.96 -25.97 -13.45
N GLN A 433 54.94 -26.76 -13.14
CA GLN A 433 54.39 -27.76 -14.05
C GLN A 433 52.90 -27.56 -14.13
N THR A 434 52.38 -27.43 -15.35
CA THR A 434 50.94 -27.40 -15.60
C THR A 434 50.38 -28.81 -15.71
N PHE A 435 49.12 -28.97 -15.34
CA PHE A 435 48.37 -30.21 -15.47
C PHE A 435 46.90 -29.91 -15.77
N LEU A 436 46.26 -30.79 -16.54
CA LEU A 436 44.84 -30.71 -16.88
C LEU A 436 44.01 -31.48 -15.85
N VAL A 437 43.02 -30.82 -15.26
CA VAL A 437 42.03 -31.45 -14.39
C VAL A 437 40.82 -31.84 -15.24
N ALA A 438 40.76 -33.10 -15.68
CA ALA A 438 39.67 -33.58 -16.54
C ALA A 438 38.36 -33.83 -15.77
N GLN A 439 38.47 -34.22 -14.50
CA GLN A 439 37.36 -34.43 -13.57
C GLN A 439 37.59 -33.58 -12.33
N PRO A 440 36.54 -32.99 -11.75
CA PRO A 440 36.69 -32.17 -10.57
C PRO A 440 37.24 -33.02 -9.41
N MET A 441 38.08 -32.42 -8.57
CA MET A 441 38.68 -33.12 -7.45
C MET A 441 39.01 -32.18 -6.30
N MET A 442 38.95 -32.70 -5.08
CA MET A 442 39.46 -32.02 -3.90
C MET A 442 40.87 -32.49 -3.64
N MET A 443 41.86 -31.67 -4.01
CA MET A 443 43.27 -31.95 -3.79
C MET A 443 43.63 -31.83 -2.31
N THR A 444 44.46 -32.75 -1.85
CA THR A 444 44.86 -32.90 -0.44
C THR A 444 46.38 -32.89 -0.28
N SER A 445 47.11 -33.35 -1.30
CA SER A 445 48.58 -33.36 -1.30
C SER A 445 49.17 -33.48 -2.71
N LEU A 446 50.45 -33.14 -2.81
CA LEU A 446 51.28 -33.34 -4.00
C LEU A 446 52.52 -34.14 -3.61
N ASP A 447 52.80 -35.23 -4.31
CA ASP A 447 54.04 -35.96 -4.16
C ASP A 447 55.03 -35.57 -5.27
N LEU A 448 56.27 -35.28 -4.88
CA LEU A 448 57.38 -34.96 -5.78
C LEU A 448 58.52 -35.95 -5.57
N GLN A 449 59.12 -36.43 -6.67
CA GLN A 449 60.27 -37.31 -6.58
C GLN A 449 61.59 -36.53 -6.65
N PHE A 450 62.39 -36.60 -5.59
CA PHE A 450 63.72 -35.99 -5.53
C PHE A 450 64.80 -37.00 -5.93
N ALA A 451 65.60 -36.63 -6.92
CA ALA A 451 66.75 -37.42 -7.37
C ALA A 451 68.02 -37.12 -6.57
N ARG A 452 68.13 -35.91 -6.01
CA ARG A 452 69.19 -35.49 -5.09
C ARG A 452 68.69 -34.39 -4.19
N ILE A 453 69.14 -34.38 -2.95
CA ILE A 453 68.81 -33.31 -2.00
C ILE A 453 70.06 -32.53 -1.60
N GLY A 454 69.98 -31.20 -1.68
CA GLY A 454 71.04 -30.26 -1.29
C GLY A 454 71.30 -30.25 0.22
N LEU A 455 72.29 -29.49 0.69
CA LEU A 455 72.64 -29.42 2.11
C LEU A 455 71.63 -28.58 2.92
N ASP A 456 71.00 -27.59 2.28
CA ASP A 456 70.15 -26.55 2.85
C ASP A 456 69.01 -26.17 1.90
N GLY A 457 68.14 -25.26 2.36
CA GLY A 457 67.01 -24.70 1.60
C GLY A 457 65.73 -25.54 1.63
N ASP A 458 64.62 -24.95 2.08
CA ASP A 458 63.31 -25.56 2.02
C ASP A 458 62.74 -25.52 0.59
N VAL A 459 61.80 -26.40 0.28
CA VAL A 459 61.07 -26.37 -0.99
C VAL A 459 59.64 -25.93 -0.72
N HIS A 460 59.29 -24.73 -1.17
CA HIS A 460 57.94 -24.23 -1.15
C HIS A 460 57.21 -24.69 -2.40
N VAL A 461 55.97 -25.14 -2.24
CA VAL A 461 55.12 -25.58 -3.33
C VAL A 461 53.84 -24.76 -3.28
N PHE A 462 53.47 -24.18 -4.41
CA PHE A 462 52.27 -23.38 -4.56
C PHE A 462 51.39 -23.98 -5.64
N ILE A 463 50.08 -23.90 -5.47
CA ILE A 463 49.10 -24.29 -6.47
C ILE A 463 48.51 -23.02 -7.03
N VAL A 464 48.54 -22.86 -8.34
CA VAL A 464 48.10 -21.64 -9.02
C VAL A 464 47.20 -21.97 -10.21
N GLU A 465 46.34 -21.02 -10.57
CA GLU A 465 45.63 -21.06 -11.86
C GLU A 465 46.57 -20.76 -13.03
N THR A 466 46.15 -21.11 -14.25
CA THR A 466 46.84 -20.71 -15.48
C THR A 466 46.16 -19.53 -16.18
N THR A 467 46.93 -18.72 -16.90
CA THR A 467 46.43 -17.68 -17.80
C THR A 467 45.76 -18.29 -19.04
N GLY A 468 45.14 -17.46 -19.88
CA GLY A 468 44.54 -17.90 -21.15
C GLY A 468 45.52 -18.54 -22.15
N SER A 469 46.83 -18.32 -21.97
CA SER A 469 47.89 -18.98 -22.74
C SER A 469 48.40 -20.29 -22.09
N ALA A 470 47.70 -20.79 -21.07
CA ALA A 470 48.05 -21.96 -20.28
C ALA A 470 49.39 -21.85 -19.51
N ALA A 471 49.92 -20.63 -19.32
CA ALA A 471 51.08 -20.39 -18.45
C ALA A 471 50.63 -20.22 -16.98
N PRO A 472 51.42 -20.61 -15.97
CA PRO A 472 51.08 -20.40 -14.57
C PRO A 472 50.91 -18.91 -14.22
N SER A 473 49.96 -18.58 -13.34
CA SER A 473 49.69 -17.19 -12.91
C SER A 473 50.10 -16.96 -11.45
N PRO A 474 51.11 -16.13 -11.18
CA PRO A 474 51.53 -15.81 -9.80
C PRO A 474 50.46 -15.03 -9.00
N THR A 475 49.55 -14.34 -9.66
CA THR A 475 48.51 -13.54 -9.00
C THR A 475 47.26 -14.36 -8.62
N ARG A 476 47.26 -15.68 -8.87
CA ARG A 476 46.10 -16.55 -8.63
C ARG A 476 46.50 -17.83 -7.90
N MET A 477 47.00 -17.68 -6.68
CA MET A 477 47.39 -18.81 -5.84
C MET A 477 46.20 -19.36 -5.04
N LEU A 478 46.04 -20.69 -5.05
CA LEU A 478 44.97 -21.41 -4.35
C LEU A 478 45.43 -22.09 -3.06
N ALA A 479 46.68 -22.57 -3.03
CA ALA A 479 47.25 -23.27 -1.88
C ALA A 479 48.77 -23.17 -1.82
N GLN A 480 49.30 -23.34 -0.61
CA GLN A 480 50.72 -23.40 -0.32
C GLN A 480 51.02 -24.61 0.56
N GLY A 481 52.14 -25.27 0.27
CA GLY A 481 52.76 -26.29 1.10
C GLY A 481 54.26 -26.05 1.21
N ILE A 482 54.88 -26.62 2.24
CA ILE A 482 56.32 -26.50 2.48
C ILE A 482 56.85 -27.90 2.74
N LEU A 483 57.95 -28.25 2.07
CA LEU A 483 58.79 -29.38 2.42
C LEU A 483 60.03 -28.83 3.14
N PRO A 484 60.06 -28.89 4.49
CA PRO A 484 61.23 -28.48 5.24
C PRO A 484 62.40 -29.37 4.84
N ARG A 485 63.60 -28.79 4.69
CA ARG A 485 64.79 -29.51 4.28
C ARG A 485 65.03 -30.75 5.15
N ALA A 486 64.81 -30.65 6.46
CA ALA A 486 65.02 -31.73 7.41
C ALA A 486 64.12 -32.96 7.17
N SER A 487 63.00 -32.81 6.45
CA SER A 487 62.04 -33.87 6.15
C SER A 487 62.21 -34.46 4.73
N LEU A 488 63.06 -33.87 3.89
CA LEU A 488 63.30 -34.35 2.53
C LEU A 488 64.16 -35.61 2.52
N THR A 489 63.72 -36.61 1.74
CA THR A 489 64.43 -37.87 1.46
C THR A 489 64.62 -38.09 -0.06
N GLU A 490 65.63 -38.84 -0.49
CA GLU A 490 65.74 -39.19 -1.91
C GLU A 490 64.60 -40.16 -2.25
N GLY A 491 63.92 -39.91 -3.37
CA GLY A 491 62.67 -40.59 -3.73
C GLY A 491 61.43 -39.73 -3.51
N TRP A 492 60.30 -40.37 -3.23
CA TRP A 492 58.99 -39.71 -3.14
C TRP A 492 58.84 -38.93 -1.83
N ASN A 493 58.54 -37.64 -1.97
CA ASN A 493 58.27 -36.75 -0.84
C ASN A 493 56.89 -36.15 -1.00
N ARG A 494 56.11 -36.21 0.08
CA ARG A 494 54.74 -35.78 0.13
C ARG A 494 54.62 -34.37 0.68
N VAL A 495 54.07 -33.47 -0.12
CA VAL A 495 53.71 -32.12 0.26
C VAL A 495 52.25 -32.14 0.72
N ALA A 496 52.01 -31.96 2.01
CA ALA A 496 50.65 -31.71 2.49
C ALA A 496 50.19 -30.31 2.04
N LEU A 497 48.99 -30.23 1.48
CA LEU A 497 48.37 -28.98 1.03
C LEU A 497 47.05 -28.79 1.79
N PRO A 498 46.62 -27.54 2.05
CA PRO A 498 45.26 -27.32 2.50
C PRO A 498 44.28 -27.88 1.45
N LEU A 499 43.10 -28.33 1.90
CA LEU A 499 42.07 -28.87 1.01
C LEU A 499 41.76 -27.85 -0.09
N THR A 500 41.97 -28.21 -1.35
CA THR A 500 41.78 -27.29 -2.49
C THR A 500 40.87 -27.90 -3.53
N MET A 501 39.78 -27.20 -3.87
CA MET A 501 38.89 -27.61 -4.94
C MET A 501 39.51 -27.26 -6.30
N LEU A 502 39.62 -28.26 -7.17
CA LEU A 502 40.06 -28.09 -8.55
C LEU A 502 38.90 -28.44 -9.49
N GLU A 503 38.55 -27.52 -10.37
CA GLU A 503 37.40 -27.66 -11.26
C GLU A 503 37.74 -28.46 -12.52
N ALA A 504 36.71 -29.09 -13.08
CA ALA A 504 36.84 -29.88 -14.30
C ALA A 504 37.09 -29.00 -15.54
N GLY A 505 37.87 -29.50 -16.49
CA GLY A 505 38.14 -28.83 -17.76
C GLY A 505 39.13 -27.67 -17.67
N ARG A 506 39.63 -27.33 -16.47
CA ARG A 506 40.60 -26.25 -16.25
C ARG A 506 42.02 -26.80 -16.11
N ARG A 507 42.99 -25.97 -16.49
CA ARG A 507 44.42 -26.22 -16.24
C ARG A 507 44.85 -25.47 -14.99
N TYR A 508 45.63 -26.16 -14.17
CA TYR A 508 46.28 -25.60 -13.00
C TYR A 508 47.77 -25.87 -13.11
N ALA A 509 48.56 -25.23 -12.25
CA ALA A 509 49.97 -25.50 -12.13
C ALA A 509 50.37 -25.64 -10.66
N PHE A 510 51.37 -26.48 -10.41
CA PHE A 510 52.13 -26.37 -9.18
C PHE A 510 53.46 -25.65 -9.45
N VAL A 511 53.86 -24.78 -8.56
CA VAL A 511 55.07 -23.96 -8.64
C VAL A 511 55.97 -24.36 -7.48
N THR A 512 57.20 -24.77 -7.77
CA THR A 512 58.22 -25.07 -6.77
C THR A 512 59.19 -23.91 -6.65
N VAL A 513 59.49 -23.52 -5.42
CA VAL A 513 60.46 -22.46 -5.13
C VAL A 513 61.43 -22.93 -4.06
N THR A 514 62.72 -22.80 -4.35
CA THR A 514 63.76 -23.13 -3.38
C THR A 514 65.02 -22.30 -3.60
N THR A 515 65.78 -22.12 -2.53
CA THR A 515 67.16 -21.60 -2.55
C THR A 515 68.19 -22.73 -2.43
N GLY A 516 67.74 -23.94 -2.09
CA GLY A 516 68.59 -25.11 -1.88
C GLY A 516 68.96 -25.82 -3.17
N ASN A 517 70.16 -26.42 -3.23
CA ASN A 517 70.65 -27.15 -4.41
C ASN A 517 70.03 -28.55 -4.57
N HIS A 518 68.71 -28.59 -4.74
CA HIS A 518 67.92 -29.80 -4.93
C HIS A 518 67.81 -30.20 -6.40
N ALA A 519 67.69 -31.50 -6.65
CA ALA A 519 67.37 -32.04 -7.97
C ALA A 519 66.16 -32.97 -7.90
N VAL A 520 65.23 -32.79 -8.81
CA VAL A 520 64.03 -33.61 -8.93
C VAL A 520 64.10 -34.50 -10.17
N SER A 521 63.42 -35.64 -10.11
CA SER A 521 63.27 -36.53 -11.25
C SER A 521 62.37 -35.89 -12.29
N VAL A 522 62.73 -36.05 -13.57
CA VAL A 522 61.93 -35.61 -14.72
C VAL A 522 61.72 -36.76 -15.69
N SER A 523 60.60 -36.70 -16.42
CA SER A 523 60.37 -37.50 -17.63
C SER A 523 60.84 -36.74 -18.86
N THR A 524 61.37 -37.44 -19.85
CA THR A 524 61.82 -36.89 -21.14
C THR A 524 61.01 -37.47 -22.29
N GLY A 525 60.98 -36.82 -23.45
CA GLY A 525 60.24 -37.29 -24.63
C GLY A 525 58.73 -37.10 -24.52
N ASN A 526 58.27 -36.09 -23.75
CA ASN A 526 56.85 -35.76 -23.58
C ASN A 526 56.00 -36.95 -23.09
N ALA A 527 56.50 -37.67 -22.09
CA ALA A 527 55.80 -38.81 -21.50
C ALA A 527 54.50 -38.42 -20.78
N TYR A 528 54.36 -37.15 -20.39
CA TYR A 528 53.18 -36.60 -19.75
C TYR A 528 52.46 -35.61 -20.67
N THR A 529 51.37 -36.04 -21.30
CA THR A 529 50.59 -35.20 -22.23
C THR A 529 49.61 -34.24 -21.54
N GLY A 530 49.55 -34.28 -20.21
CA GLY A 530 48.59 -33.51 -19.42
C GLY A 530 48.97 -32.05 -19.21
N GLY A 531 50.19 -31.63 -19.54
CA GLY A 531 50.65 -30.25 -19.40
C GLY A 531 52.10 -30.08 -19.84
N SER A 532 52.78 -29.07 -19.30
CA SER A 532 54.17 -28.74 -19.64
C SER A 532 54.90 -28.11 -18.47
N LEU A 533 56.22 -28.27 -18.44
CA LEU A 533 57.12 -27.62 -17.49
C LEU A 533 57.41 -26.16 -17.89
N PHE A 534 57.50 -25.27 -16.92
CA PHE A 534 57.80 -23.85 -17.07
C PHE A 534 58.94 -23.44 -16.13
N LYS A 535 59.71 -22.44 -16.56
CA LYS A 535 60.83 -21.84 -15.81
C LYS A 535 60.57 -20.34 -15.74
N LEU A 536 60.68 -19.73 -14.56
CA LEU A 536 60.53 -18.28 -14.40
C LEU A 536 61.91 -17.62 -14.52
N THR A 537 62.02 -16.61 -15.37
CA THR A 537 63.22 -15.77 -15.51
C THR A 537 62.81 -14.33 -15.72
N ASP A 538 63.43 -13.39 -15.01
CA ASP A 538 63.16 -11.96 -15.12
C ASP A 538 61.67 -11.60 -14.86
N GLY A 539 61.06 -12.24 -13.86
CA GLY A 539 59.68 -11.98 -13.44
C GLY A 539 58.59 -12.53 -14.38
N ALA A 540 58.94 -13.21 -15.46
CA ALA A 540 58.00 -13.80 -16.42
C ALA A 540 58.30 -15.29 -16.67
N TYR A 541 57.24 -16.08 -16.94
CA TYR A 541 57.41 -17.48 -17.31
C TYR A 541 57.90 -17.58 -18.76
N ALA A 542 58.97 -18.35 -18.97
CA ALA A 542 59.45 -18.69 -20.30
C ALA A 542 58.45 -19.60 -21.03
N GLN A 543 58.63 -19.77 -22.35
CA GLN A 543 57.83 -20.73 -23.13
C GLN A 543 57.97 -22.15 -22.54
N GLY A 544 56.85 -22.87 -22.45
CA GLY A 544 56.79 -24.22 -21.87
C GLY A 544 57.78 -25.17 -22.54
N ASP A 545 58.48 -25.96 -21.73
CA ASP A 545 59.38 -27.02 -22.17
C ASP A 545 58.55 -28.17 -22.74
N LEU A 546 58.82 -28.54 -23.99
CA LEU A 546 58.05 -29.55 -24.72
C LEU A 546 58.65 -30.96 -24.58
N ASP A 547 59.81 -31.10 -23.95
CA ASP A 547 60.53 -32.37 -23.84
C ASP A 547 60.52 -32.91 -22.40
N GLN A 548 60.62 -32.03 -21.40
CA GLN A 548 60.76 -32.41 -19.99
C GLN A 548 59.51 -32.08 -19.16
N ASP A 549 59.11 -33.01 -18.28
CA ASP A 549 58.07 -32.81 -17.26
C ASP A 549 58.51 -33.34 -15.90
N PHE A 550 57.98 -32.79 -14.81
CA PHE A 550 58.24 -33.34 -13.47
C PHE A 550 57.65 -34.74 -13.30
N VAL A 551 58.33 -35.55 -12.49
CA VAL A 551 57.77 -36.79 -11.93
C VAL A 551 57.01 -36.44 -10.65
N PHE A 552 55.69 -36.55 -10.70
CA PHE A 552 54.80 -36.10 -9.61
C PHE A 552 53.55 -36.97 -9.49
N ALA A 553 52.88 -36.91 -8.34
CA ALA A 553 51.55 -37.45 -8.14
C ALA A 553 50.68 -36.44 -7.38
N ILE A 554 49.53 -36.08 -7.93
CA ILE A 554 48.52 -35.26 -7.27
C ILE A 554 47.49 -36.18 -6.66
N ASN A 555 47.28 -36.01 -5.37
CA ASN A 555 46.35 -36.82 -4.61
C ASN A 555 45.11 -36.00 -4.25
N GLY A 556 43.97 -36.67 -4.23
CA GLY A 556 42.70 -36.08 -3.84
C GLY A 556 41.92 -36.95 -2.88
N ALA A 557 40.91 -36.33 -2.28
CA ALA A 557 40.01 -36.98 -1.33
C ALA A 557 39.05 -37.95 -2.04
N ARG A 558 38.89 -39.15 -1.46
CA ARG A 558 37.82 -40.09 -1.74
C ARG A 558 36.97 -40.27 -0.49
N PHE A 559 35.78 -39.70 -0.48
CA PHE A 559 34.92 -39.66 0.71
C PHE A 559 34.31 -41.02 1.03
N ARG A 560 34.29 -41.36 2.32
CA ARG A 560 33.80 -42.67 2.78
C ARG A 560 32.28 -42.78 2.82
N SER A 561 31.58 -41.66 2.98
CA SER A 561 30.12 -41.60 3.04
C SER A 561 29.60 -40.48 2.14
N PRO A 562 28.56 -40.75 1.33
CA PRO A 562 27.90 -39.73 0.51
C PRO A 562 27.03 -38.78 1.35
N ARG A 563 26.71 -39.12 2.60
CA ARG A 563 25.95 -38.25 3.51
C ARG A 563 26.58 -38.26 4.89
N THR A 564 26.87 -37.08 5.42
CA THR A 564 27.46 -36.90 6.75
C THR A 564 26.67 -35.84 7.51
N THR A 565 26.28 -36.15 8.74
CA THR A 565 25.56 -35.21 9.61
C THR A 565 26.47 -34.81 10.77
N VAL A 566 26.64 -33.51 10.97
CA VAL A 566 27.56 -32.94 11.95
C VAL A 566 26.77 -32.06 12.93
N PRO A 567 26.69 -32.43 14.22
CA PRO A 567 26.02 -31.58 15.21
C PRO A 567 26.90 -30.39 15.59
N PHE A 568 26.27 -29.21 15.70
CA PHE A 568 26.88 -27.97 16.15
C PHE A 568 26.40 -27.61 17.54
N ARG A 569 27.07 -26.64 18.17
CA ARG A 569 26.56 -26.05 19.41
C ARG A 569 25.18 -25.43 19.17
N ALA A 570 24.29 -25.60 20.14
CA ALA A 570 22.94 -25.03 20.06
C ALA A 570 23.00 -23.49 20.05
N LEU A 571 22.09 -22.89 19.29
CA LEU A 571 21.88 -21.46 19.27
C LEU A 571 20.95 -21.07 20.41
N THR A 572 21.29 -20.02 21.15
CA THR A 572 20.52 -19.60 22.33
C THR A 572 20.33 -18.10 22.38
N LEU A 573 19.10 -17.67 22.65
CA LEU A 573 18.77 -16.27 22.90
C LEU A 573 17.73 -16.21 24.03
N ALA A 574 18.02 -15.41 25.05
CA ALA A 574 17.05 -15.16 26.12
C ALA A 574 15.76 -14.57 25.52
N ASP A 575 14.61 -15.02 26.05
CA ASP A 575 13.28 -14.60 25.60
C ASP A 575 12.93 -14.92 24.13
N GLY A 576 13.65 -15.86 23.50
CA GLY A 576 13.31 -16.41 22.19
C GLY A 576 13.94 -15.67 21.00
N MET A 577 14.00 -16.34 19.86
CA MET A 577 14.59 -15.80 18.61
C MET A 577 13.57 -15.78 17.45
N THR A 578 13.74 -14.82 16.55
CA THR A 578 12.94 -14.66 15.32
C THR A 578 13.78 -14.78 14.04
N GLU A 579 15.11 -14.72 14.16
CA GLU A 579 16.03 -14.74 13.02
C GLU A 579 17.31 -15.48 13.42
N ILE A 580 17.82 -16.30 12.50
CA ILE A 580 19.10 -16.98 12.56
C ILE A 580 19.91 -16.52 11.34
N ASP A 581 21.14 -16.10 11.56
CA ASP A 581 22.06 -15.67 10.52
C ASP A 581 23.38 -16.43 10.70
N LEU A 582 23.77 -17.19 9.69
CA LEU A 582 24.99 -17.99 9.68
C LEU A 582 25.92 -17.41 8.62
N LEU A 583 27.12 -17.03 9.03
CA LEU A 583 28.17 -16.54 8.13
C LEU A 583 29.38 -17.45 8.24
N TYR A 584 29.85 -18.00 7.12
CA TYR A 584 31.03 -18.86 7.06
C TYR A 584 31.64 -18.85 5.66
N SER A 585 32.90 -19.25 5.54
CA SER A 585 33.51 -19.52 4.23
C SER A 585 33.35 -20.99 3.86
N GLY A 586 33.15 -21.29 2.58
CA GLY A 586 32.82 -22.63 2.13
C GLY A 586 32.84 -22.77 0.61
N TRP A 587 32.69 -24.00 0.13
CA TRP A 587 32.35 -24.26 -1.27
C TRP A 587 31.42 -25.46 -1.38
N GLU A 588 30.52 -25.41 -2.36
CA GLU A 588 29.58 -26.47 -2.70
C GLU A 588 29.80 -26.88 -4.17
N PRO A 589 30.61 -27.92 -4.43
CA PRO A 589 30.82 -28.41 -5.79
C PRO A 589 29.52 -28.90 -6.42
N GLY A 590 29.41 -28.77 -7.74
CA GLY A 590 28.23 -29.24 -8.49
C GLY A 590 27.90 -30.71 -8.20
N GLY A 591 26.62 -30.98 -7.86
CA GLY A 591 26.14 -32.30 -7.47
C GLY A 591 26.40 -32.70 -6.02
N THR A 592 26.85 -31.77 -5.19
CA THR A 592 26.92 -31.88 -3.72
C THR A 592 25.93 -30.90 -3.07
N GLY A 593 25.77 -30.93 -1.75
CA GLY A 593 24.84 -30.04 -1.05
C GLY A 593 25.23 -29.81 0.41
N LEU A 594 25.14 -28.56 0.86
CA LEU A 594 25.34 -28.18 2.26
C LEU A 594 24.01 -27.67 2.83
N GLU A 595 23.39 -28.48 3.69
CA GLU A 595 22.07 -28.19 4.26
C GLU A 595 22.15 -27.98 5.77
N TRP A 596 21.63 -26.85 6.24
CA TRP A 596 21.47 -26.59 7.66
C TRP A 596 20.12 -27.12 8.13
N GLU A 597 20.11 -27.76 9.30
CA GLU A 597 18.89 -28.19 9.95
C GLU A 597 18.85 -27.71 11.39
N ILE A 598 17.64 -27.36 11.84
CA ILE A 598 17.38 -26.93 13.20
C ILE A 598 16.34 -27.78 13.89
N ARG A 599 16.44 -27.84 15.21
CA ARG A 599 15.41 -28.41 16.08
C ARG A 599 15.14 -27.47 17.25
N PRO A 600 14.03 -26.71 17.23
CA PRO A 600 13.64 -25.87 18.36
C PRO A 600 13.42 -26.68 19.64
N ALA A 601 13.73 -26.07 20.79
CA ALA A 601 13.44 -26.67 22.09
C ALA A 601 11.96 -27.06 22.20
N GLY A 602 11.69 -28.32 22.57
CA GLY A 602 10.33 -28.89 22.65
C GLY A 602 9.84 -29.55 21.36
N SER A 603 10.54 -29.39 20.23
CA SER A 603 10.27 -30.14 19.00
C SER A 603 10.98 -31.50 19.01
N THR A 604 10.39 -32.50 18.35
CA THR A 604 11.01 -33.81 18.11
C THR A 604 11.55 -33.97 16.69
N THR A 605 11.21 -33.04 15.79
CA THR A 605 11.56 -33.09 14.37
C THR A 605 12.69 -32.12 14.06
N TRP A 606 13.64 -32.58 13.25
CA TRP A 606 14.60 -31.70 12.59
C TRP A 606 13.95 -31.10 11.36
N THR A 607 14.10 -29.79 11.19
CA THR A 607 13.56 -29.04 10.06
C THR A 607 14.73 -28.42 9.30
N VAL A 608 14.76 -28.62 7.99
CA VAL A 608 15.75 -28.00 7.10
C VAL A 608 15.50 -26.49 7.07
N LEU A 609 16.58 -25.72 7.00
CA LEU A 609 16.52 -24.29 6.70
C LEU A 609 16.18 -24.15 5.22
N GLU A 610 14.89 -24.21 4.92
CA GLU A 610 14.33 -24.08 3.58
C GLU A 610 13.26 -22.99 3.56
N ASP A 611 12.85 -22.61 2.36
CA ASP A 611 11.72 -21.71 2.24
C ASP A 611 10.40 -22.43 2.52
N GLY A 612 9.50 -21.76 3.23
CA GLY A 612 8.23 -22.32 3.65
C GLY A 612 7.20 -21.26 4.03
N ASP A 613 6.06 -21.70 4.56
CA ASP A 613 5.00 -20.79 5.02
C ASP A 613 5.40 -20.05 6.32
N PRO A 614 5.47 -18.69 6.35
CA PRO A 614 5.74 -17.87 7.54
C PRO A 614 4.98 -18.31 8.79
N ALA A 615 3.73 -18.76 8.63
CA ALA A 615 2.90 -19.18 9.75
C ALA A 615 3.35 -20.50 10.40
N THR A 616 4.03 -21.37 9.67
CA THR A 616 4.48 -22.69 10.16
C THR A 616 5.97 -22.73 10.45
N ASN A 617 6.67 -21.59 10.42
CA ASN A 617 8.11 -21.56 10.67
C ASN A 617 8.42 -22.05 12.11
N PRO A 618 9.42 -22.94 12.28
CA PRO A 618 9.93 -23.40 13.57
C PRO A 618 10.22 -22.31 14.62
N LEU A 619 10.49 -21.08 14.21
CA LEU A 619 10.80 -19.95 15.09
C LEU A 619 9.56 -19.15 15.53
N VAL A 620 8.36 -19.43 15.00
CA VAL A 620 7.12 -18.70 15.38
C VAL A 620 6.82 -18.82 16.87
N GLY A 621 7.18 -19.94 17.49
CA GLY A 621 7.02 -20.17 18.93
C GLY A 621 8.01 -19.41 19.82
N LEU A 622 8.89 -18.57 19.25
CA LEU A 622 9.97 -17.87 19.94
C LEU A 622 10.82 -18.80 20.83
N PRO A 623 11.40 -19.88 20.27
CA PRO A 623 12.20 -20.81 21.05
C PRO A 623 13.46 -20.11 21.60
N ALA A 624 13.72 -20.24 22.90
CA ALA A 624 14.92 -19.67 23.53
C ALA A 624 16.21 -20.44 23.18
N SER A 625 16.07 -21.69 22.74
CA SER A 625 17.18 -22.52 22.27
C SER A 625 16.77 -23.35 21.06
N VAL A 626 17.67 -23.45 20.10
CA VAL A 626 17.52 -24.22 18.88
C VAL A 626 18.78 -25.04 18.69
N GLU A 627 18.64 -26.37 18.63
CA GLU A 627 19.76 -27.23 18.27
C GLU A 627 20.06 -27.08 16.78
N LEU A 628 21.36 -27.08 16.43
CA LEU A 628 21.84 -26.87 15.07
C LEU A 628 22.63 -28.08 14.60
N ARG A 629 22.42 -28.50 13.35
CA ARG A 629 23.28 -29.48 12.69
C ARG A 629 23.46 -29.14 11.22
N LEU A 630 24.57 -29.61 10.67
CA LEU A 630 24.90 -29.52 9.26
C LEU A 630 24.79 -30.88 8.61
N VAL A 631 24.12 -30.97 7.47
CA VAL A 631 24.04 -32.15 6.63
C VAL A 631 24.85 -31.89 5.36
N MET A 632 25.96 -32.61 5.23
CA MET A 632 26.82 -32.59 4.06
C MET A 632 26.43 -33.75 3.15
N ILE A 633 25.98 -33.42 1.94
CA ILE A 633 25.64 -34.38 0.89
C ILE A 633 26.74 -34.28 -0.17
N GLY A 634 27.34 -35.41 -0.50
CA GLY A 634 28.41 -35.50 -1.49
C GLY A 634 28.38 -36.82 -2.25
N THR A 635 29.45 -37.05 -3.00
CA THR A 635 29.72 -38.27 -3.76
C THR A 635 30.99 -38.92 -3.22
N SER A 636 31.44 -40.02 -3.83
CA SER A 636 32.73 -40.62 -3.49
C SER A 636 33.92 -39.70 -3.80
N ASP A 637 33.79 -38.75 -4.72
CA ASP A 637 34.91 -37.98 -5.27
C ASP A 637 34.84 -36.47 -4.93
N LEU A 638 33.68 -35.99 -4.49
CA LEU A 638 33.42 -34.59 -4.14
C LEU A 638 32.51 -34.49 -2.93
N ALA A 639 32.77 -33.52 -2.06
CA ALA A 639 31.92 -33.17 -0.93
C ALA A 639 31.96 -31.64 -0.70
N PRO A 640 30.97 -31.07 -0.03
CA PRO A 640 31.02 -29.67 0.38
C PRO A 640 32.06 -29.49 1.49
N MET A 641 32.56 -28.27 1.62
CA MET A 641 33.51 -27.88 2.66
C MET A 641 33.01 -26.62 3.36
N ILE A 642 33.19 -26.58 4.68
CA ILE A 642 32.96 -25.40 5.52
C ILE A 642 34.23 -25.05 6.29
N GLN A 643 34.61 -23.79 6.30
CA GLN A 643 35.73 -23.26 7.06
C GLN A 643 35.23 -22.63 8.35
N LEU A 644 35.69 -23.17 9.49
CA LEU A 644 35.28 -22.76 10.84
C LEU A 644 36.42 -22.02 11.55
N ASP A 645 36.76 -20.85 11.02
CA ASP A 645 37.76 -19.93 11.57
C ASP A 645 37.14 -18.93 12.56
N GLU A 646 37.81 -17.81 12.82
CA GLU A 646 37.29 -16.74 13.69
C GLU A 646 36.15 -15.93 13.05
N TRP A 647 36.03 -15.98 11.72
CA TRP A 647 35.04 -15.25 10.94
C TRP A 647 33.74 -16.04 10.75
N ALA A 648 33.79 -17.36 10.97
CA ALA A 648 32.62 -18.23 11.00
C ALA A 648 31.76 -17.95 12.24
N THR A 649 30.63 -17.28 12.04
CA THR A 649 29.74 -16.82 13.12
C THR A 649 28.31 -17.30 12.93
N SER A 650 27.63 -17.42 14.06
CA SER A 650 26.19 -17.58 14.15
C SER A 650 25.64 -16.41 14.95
N THR A 651 24.63 -15.75 14.41
CA THR A 651 23.94 -14.64 15.05
C THR A 651 22.48 -15.01 15.17
N VAL A 652 21.94 -14.93 16.38
CA VAL A 652 20.50 -15.09 16.61
C VAL A 652 19.94 -13.80 17.15
N SER A 653 18.79 -13.41 16.63
CA SER A 653 18.20 -12.12 16.91
C SER A 653 16.70 -12.21 17.14
N ARG A 654 16.19 -11.29 17.94
CA ARG A 654 14.76 -11.09 18.19
C ARG A 654 14.37 -9.69 17.79
N ASN A 655 13.40 -9.56 16.88
CA ASN A 655 12.88 -8.23 16.52
C ASN A 655 12.23 -7.53 17.71
N ARG A 656 12.32 -6.20 17.70
CA ARG A 656 11.60 -5.33 18.60
C ARG A 656 10.14 -5.17 18.13
N SER A 657 9.28 -4.68 19.01
CA SER A 657 7.87 -4.39 18.70
C SER A 657 7.62 -2.98 18.19
N ASP A 658 8.64 -2.13 18.13
CA ASP A 658 8.55 -0.78 17.57
C ASP A 658 9.82 -0.39 16.81
N MET A 659 9.61 0.47 15.81
CA MET A 659 10.60 0.99 14.89
C MET A 659 10.44 2.50 14.78
N ARG A 660 11.57 3.21 14.67
CA ARG A 660 11.62 4.63 14.29
C ARG A 660 12.81 4.81 13.36
N ALA A 661 12.59 5.39 12.20
CA ALA A 661 13.66 5.68 11.26
C ALA A 661 13.71 7.18 11.04
N VAL A 662 14.92 7.71 10.91
CA VAL A 662 15.20 9.12 10.66
C VAL A 662 16.21 9.21 9.53
N THR A 663 15.90 9.98 8.50
CA THR A 663 16.84 10.23 7.41
C THR A 663 17.85 11.32 7.77
N ASP A 664 18.89 11.43 6.97
CA ASP A 664 19.63 12.68 6.85
C ASP A 664 18.73 13.83 6.39
N ALA A 665 19.21 15.06 6.60
CA ALA A 665 18.47 16.25 6.19
C ALA A 665 18.56 16.41 4.66
N PHE A 666 17.39 16.50 4.00
CA PHE A 666 17.30 16.81 2.59
C PHE A 666 17.13 18.30 2.38
N ASP A 667 18.04 18.92 1.62
CA ASP A 667 17.95 20.31 1.21
C ASP A 667 17.12 20.43 -0.09
N PHE A 668 15.99 21.14 -0.04
CA PHE A 668 15.03 21.19 -1.15
C PHE A 668 15.38 22.21 -2.24
N GLY A 669 16.46 22.99 -2.08
CA GLY A 669 16.83 24.08 -3.02
C GLY A 669 15.80 25.22 -3.15
N ILE A 670 14.63 25.08 -2.53
CA ILE A 670 13.51 26.03 -2.47
C ILE A 670 13.05 26.17 -1.02
N SER A 671 12.43 27.31 -0.69
CA SER A 671 11.76 27.51 0.60
C SER A 671 10.28 27.19 0.43
N SER A 672 9.77 26.24 1.20
CA SER A 672 8.36 25.85 1.16
C SER A 672 7.75 25.74 2.55
N SER A 673 6.47 26.11 2.67
CA SER A 673 5.64 25.87 3.86
C SER A 673 4.79 24.60 3.75
N SER A 674 4.94 23.83 2.67
CA SER A 674 4.19 22.60 2.44
C SER A 674 5.11 21.48 1.97
N ILE A 675 5.11 20.36 2.69
CA ILE A 675 5.89 19.17 2.34
C ILE A 675 4.95 18.00 2.10
N VAL A 676 5.31 17.11 1.19
CA VAL A 676 4.63 15.83 0.98
C VAL A 676 5.64 14.71 1.16
N THR A 677 5.22 13.65 1.85
CA THR A 677 5.93 12.37 1.87
C THR A 677 5.07 11.27 1.32
N GLN A 678 5.73 10.27 0.73
CA GLN A 678 5.10 9.03 0.34
C GLN A 678 5.94 7.88 0.90
N TYR A 679 5.31 6.99 1.66
CA TYR A 679 5.92 5.80 2.22
C TYR A 679 5.22 4.55 1.68
N THR A 680 5.96 3.59 1.14
CA THR A 680 5.42 2.29 0.76
C THR A 680 5.81 1.28 1.82
N VAL A 681 4.82 0.72 2.52
CA VAL A 681 5.00 -0.27 3.59
C VAL A 681 4.47 -1.61 3.11
N ASP A 682 5.27 -2.66 3.23
CA ASP A 682 4.89 -4.03 2.88
C ASP A 682 4.77 -4.89 4.14
N ALA A 683 4.21 -6.10 3.99
CA ALA A 683 3.95 -7.04 5.08
C ALA A 683 3.03 -6.45 6.19
N PHE A 684 2.16 -5.51 5.84
CA PHE A 684 1.30 -4.81 6.78
C PHE A 684 0.00 -5.57 7.07
N ASP A 685 -0.28 -5.79 8.36
CA ASP A 685 -1.49 -6.38 8.91
C ASP A 685 -2.18 -5.34 9.80
N GLU A 686 -3.37 -4.87 9.38
CA GLU A 686 -4.10 -3.80 10.08
C GLU A 686 -4.52 -4.16 11.49
N ALA A 687 -4.70 -5.45 11.78
CA ALA A 687 -5.10 -5.88 13.11
C ALA A 687 -3.96 -5.78 14.13
N ARG A 688 -2.70 -5.74 13.66
CA ARG A 688 -1.49 -5.88 14.49
C ARG A 688 -0.58 -4.67 14.42
N HIS A 689 -0.54 -4.01 13.27
CA HIS A 689 0.48 -3.01 12.94
C HIS A 689 -0.08 -1.60 12.97
N THR A 690 0.77 -0.67 13.43
CA THR A 690 0.55 0.77 13.24
C THR A 690 1.70 1.35 12.43
N PHE A 691 1.41 2.38 11.65
CA PHE A 691 2.41 3.16 10.94
C PHE A 691 2.05 4.64 11.03
N THR A 692 2.98 5.43 11.56
CA THR A 692 2.81 6.86 11.84
C THR A 692 3.85 7.63 11.05
N PRO A 693 3.49 8.18 9.88
CA PRO A 693 4.38 9.04 9.10
C PRO A 693 4.54 10.38 9.83
N ALA A 694 5.78 10.87 9.92
CA ALA A 694 6.10 12.21 10.39
C ALA A 694 7.32 12.76 9.63
N ILE A 695 7.63 14.04 9.83
CA ILE A 695 8.86 14.67 9.36
C ILE A 695 9.52 15.41 10.52
N MET A 696 10.80 15.77 10.39
CA MET A 696 11.48 16.71 11.28
C MET A 696 11.91 17.95 10.53
N VAL A 697 11.56 19.12 11.08
CA VAL A 697 11.93 20.45 10.57
C VAL A 697 12.54 21.24 11.71
N GLY A 698 13.78 21.71 11.56
CA GLY A 698 14.50 22.44 12.62
C GLY A 698 14.62 21.68 13.95
N GLY A 699 14.66 20.34 13.90
CA GLY A 699 14.70 19.46 15.07
C GLY A 699 13.35 19.16 15.71
N ALA A 700 12.27 19.86 15.33
CA ALA A 700 10.92 19.57 15.80
C ALA A 700 10.24 18.50 14.94
N THR A 701 9.53 17.56 15.58
CA THR A 701 8.73 16.55 14.87
C THR A 701 7.37 17.13 14.49
N VAL A 702 7.02 17.03 13.21
CA VAL A 702 5.77 17.53 12.64
C VAL A 702 4.94 16.34 12.15
N LEU A 703 3.72 16.24 12.67
CA LEU A 703 2.73 15.26 12.22
C LEU A 703 2.02 15.75 10.95
N PRO A 704 1.54 14.85 10.09
CA PRO A 704 0.86 15.21 8.86
C PRO A 704 -0.46 15.92 9.15
N SER A 705 -0.77 16.91 8.33
CA SER A 705 -2.08 17.57 8.32
C SER A 705 -3.14 16.67 7.69
N THR A 706 -2.75 15.89 6.67
CA THR A 706 -3.58 14.86 6.05
C THR A 706 -2.73 13.64 5.68
N THR A 707 -3.32 12.45 5.80
CA THR A 707 -2.72 11.19 5.32
C THR A 707 -3.77 10.41 4.54
N GLU A 708 -3.46 10.09 3.29
CA GLU A 708 -4.24 9.19 2.45
C GLU A 708 -3.53 7.82 2.43
N VAL A 709 -4.28 6.75 2.69
CA VAL A 709 -3.76 5.38 2.70
C VAL A 709 -4.38 4.60 1.56
N THR A 710 -3.54 4.10 0.66
CA THR A 710 -3.95 3.27 -0.47
C THR A 710 -3.48 1.84 -0.26
N VAL A 711 -4.38 0.87 -0.39
CA VAL A 711 -4.04 -0.56 -0.37
C VAL A 711 -3.77 -1.01 -1.79
N ASP A 712 -2.68 -1.75 -1.99
CA ASP A 712 -2.37 -2.32 -3.30
C ASP A 712 -3.37 -3.44 -3.64
N PRO A 713 -4.12 -3.36 -4.75
CA PRO A 713 -5.13 -4.36 -5.11
C PRO A 713 -4.52 -5.74 -5.45
N ASN A 714 -3.27 -5.80 -5.88
CA ASN A 714 -2.58 -7.04 -6.23
C ASN A 714 -1.86 -7.65 -5.01
N ARG A 715 -1.53 -6.81 -4.01
CA ARG A 715 -0.83 -7.23 -2.79
C ARG A 715 -1.46 -6.57 -1.56
N PRO A 716 -2.53 -7.15 -0.98
CA PRO A 716 -3.28 -6.53 0.12
C PRO A 716 -2.47 -6.23 1.40
N SER A 717 -1.30 -6.86 1.57
CA SER A 717 -0.35 -6.57 2.64
C SER A 717 0.49 -5.31 2.41
N ARG A 718 0.41 -4.69 1.22
CA ARG A 718 1.13 -3.48 0.87
C ARG A 718 0.22 -2.26 0.98
N ARG A 719 0.74 -1.22 1.63
CA ARG A 719 0.07 0.07 1.82
C ARG A 719 0.97 1.21 1.41
N THR A 720 0.41 2.19 0.71
CA THR A 720 1.07 3.46 0.43
C THR A 720 0.44 4.54 1.30
N TYR A 721 1.27 5.21 2.10
CA TYR A 721 0.89 6.36 2.91
C TYR A 721 1.34 7.64 2.20
N LEU A 722 0.40 8.44 1.74
CA LEU A 722 0.64 9.77 1.19
C LEU A 722 0.29 10.81 2.25
N SER A 723 1.29 11.53 2.74
CA SER A 723 1.14 12.46 3.86
C SER A 723 1.51 13.88 3.45
N THR A 724 0.65 14.85 3.76
CA THR A 724 0.90 16.28 3.51
C THR A 724 1.09 17.01 4.83
N TYR A 725 2.08 17.90 4.89
CA TYR A 725 2.47 18.64 6.08
C TYR A 725 2.37 20.15 5.80
N SER A 726 1.45 20.83 6.49
CA SER A 726 1.39 22.29 6.52
C SER A 726 2.29 22.82 7.63
N LEU A 727 3.33 23.57 7.26
CA LEU A 727 4.31 24.13 8.19
C LEU A 727 3.90 25.54 8.62
N GLY A 728 4.13 25.88 9.91
CA GLY A 728 3.89 27.22 10.44
C GLY A 728 4.88 28.29 9.93
N ALA A 729 6.02 27.87 9.39
CA ALA A 729 7.02 28.71 8.74
C ALA A 729 7.64 27.95 7.57
N ALA A 730 8.05 28.68 6.52
CA ALA A 730 8.71 28.07 5.37
C ALA A 730 10.10 27.55 5.76
N THR A 731 10.46 26.38 5.24
CA THR A 731 11.76 25.73 5.45
C THR A 731 12.43 25.40 4.12
N THR A 732 13.76 25.29 4.13
CA THR A 732 14.56 24.85 2.98
C THR A 732 15.02 23.40 3.12
N SER A 733 14.81 22.77 4.27
CA SER A 733 15.19 21.39 4.51
C SER A 733 14.26 20.68 5.49
N ALA A 734 14.19 19.36 5.37
CA ALA A 734 13.48 18.48 6.29
C ALA A 734 14.08 17.07 6.30
N ARG A 735 13.78 16.31 7.35
CA ARG A 735 14.08 14.89 7.47
C ARG A 735 12.79 14.09 7.44
N MET A 736 12.81 12.91 6.85
CA MET A 736 11.74 11.93 7.02
C MET A 736 11.88 11.27 8.39
N ARG A 737 10.78 11.15 9.14
CA ARG A 737 10.74 10.46 10.44
C ARG A 737 9.46 9.66 10.53
N PHE A 738 9.47 8.36 10.26
CA PHE A 738 8.30 7.52 10.49
C PHE A 738 8.51 6.61 11.70
N ALA A 739 7.40 6.19 12.30
CA ALA A 739 7.38 5.21 13.36
C ALA A 739 6.40 4.08 13.03
N SER A 740 6.67 2.88 13.50
CA SER A 740 5.78 1.74 13.35
C SER A 740 5.80 0.88 14.62
N THR A 741 4.66 0.28 14.97
CA THR A 741 4.57 -0.69 16.06
C THR A 741 3.87 -1.96 15.61
N THR A 742 4.20 -3.08 16.24
CA THR A 742 3.49 -4.37 16.12
C THR A 742 3.21 -4.95 17.51
N ASP A 743 2.11 -5.67 17.66
CA ASP A 743 1.83 -6.48 18.86
C ASP A 743 2.48 -7.87 18.82
N ASN A 744 3.05 -8.27 17.68
CA ASN A 744 3.68 -9.56 17.47
C ASN A 744 5.04 -9.43 16.77
N VAL A 745 6.13 -9.67 17.49
CA VAL A 745 7.51 -9.54 16.98
C VAL A 745 7.89 -10.56 15.89
N VAL A 746 7.06 -11.56 15.65
CA VAL A 746 7.22 -12.56 14.57
C VAL A 746 6.58 -12.08 13.26
N VAL A 747 5.71 -11.06 13.33
CA VAL A 747 5.05 -10.46 12.17
C VAL A 747 5.35 -8.97 12.22
N VAL A 748 6.35 -8.55 11.44
CA VAL A 748 6.80 -7.15 11.38
C VAL A 748 6.63 -6.62 9.96
N PRO A 749 5.99 -5.46 9.77
CA PRO A 749 6.02 -4.78 8.48
C PRO A 749 7.40 -4.17 8.25
N PHE A 750 7.70 -3.81 7.00
CA PHE A 750 8.90 -3.05 6.68
C PHE A 750 8.58 -1.95 5.68
N LEU A 751 9.34 -0.86 5.76
CA LEU A 751 9.28 0.17 4.74
C LEU A 751 10.06 -0.32 3.52
N GLN A 752 9.39 -0.38 2.38
CA GLN A 752 9.99 -0.69 1.09
C GLN A 752 10.74 0.53 0.56
N ASP A 753 10.01 1.62 0.29
CA ASP A 753 10.58 2.87 -0.24
C ASP A 753 9.99 4.10 0.45
N ALA A 754 10.76 5.20 0.39
CA ALA A 754 10.36 6.49 0.92
C ALA A 754 10.65 7.60 -0.09
N PHE A 755 9.75 8.57 -0.13
CA PHE A 755 9.84 9.76 -0.97
C PHE A 755 9.45 10.99 -0.17
N ILE A 756 10.14 12.10 -0.41
CA ILE A 756 9.83 13.41 0.16
C ILE A 756 9.97 14.50 -0.90
N ALA A 757 9.05 15.47 -0.88
CA ALA A 757 9.11 16.65 -1.75
C ALA A 757 8.60 17.91 -1.04
N ALA A 758 9.24 19.04 -1.33
CA ALA A 758 8.71 20.37 -1.06
C ALA A 758 7.77 20.80 -2.19
N LEU A 759 6.58 21.32 -1.83
CA LEU A 759 5.58 21.82 -2.78
C LEU A 759 5.69 23.31 -3.05
#